data_AF-A0A969DFQ1-F1
#
_entry.id   AF-A0A969DFQ1-F1
#
_cell.length_a   1.000
_cell.length_b   1.000
_cell.length_c   1.000
_cell.angle_alpha   90.00
_cell.angle_beta   90.00
_cell.angle_gamma   90.00
#
_symmetry.space_group_name_H-M   'P 1'
#
loop_
_entity.id
_entity.type
_entity.pdbx_description
1 polymer ?
#
loop_
_entity_poly.entity_id
_entity_poly.type
_entity_poly.pdbx_seq_one_letter_code
_entity_poly.pdbx_strand_id
1 'polypeptide(L)'
;MVLKLNHFDTKTKQDTGIEEKLENTLAQYLFPDVEFSIGTAYPEATIPLDLQEHNGMTLQFCAGKRMYFASDPNIRSVLYPNPSDAAAYPLPFTPCRSFHELENVRILVIDDATGENGGFIATSDAKKLVGDCKGLIDKDFAASNNIRNHAFQFRLGIKPQPKSPVMRIAKGTLAPARLDRLGNLFFSKEGNVKDGSFRSKFGCDMVLATSSFKGRKGEDAIQPGKYILSIGLGVKALALYRKHSLGTQFLVNYPHAVKNEILPIIKQQAEQLAQEQKDLKKIAQRYIETYENRKALYQQNIELENTPLNENHLFHIFDDLDYGGEDETNNDGDNINNPRKDLLLYSLLKADLSHYCQLIEHPKIVSELQDFARKQWVDIATGRSIKFTSGLAQPSLELKCDEICIPYLDENEEIIVTRSPLINSNGVITLKNKHLRETIDGCIYIHPKTAMDNMQCDFDGDLIAFAPSKEFPVLAAEVKQKNLPNNRYPDIVKKAKIPYQGTFEEIAVYSMDNQIGIIANEIQKNLALQCEICAMPQSDKVNYFRQISKHFNKLLQQYEQGKLAIPDKIVEQIKPVALTNINSNDSVEVEKKLHQVKRILFDCIAHLGNELQVAADGPKSALRPDQEIINYCQRITAYKEVEWLADKKNPEAFTHQGMKSNGYSPIDLMIQQTNQIFQESQITARPIEQFRKLYPSIGFNDKNIDKAKEIKNSYNSLIKQCIQLEEWKKLERGPYLRITSPVTGKQLEITNLISFGTAKNPDFWQISQLNIRIELRKPSKNMPHIFKATIKSKNIDGKDINVNIGTISMKSMREHKLKPGMTIKQGEVEFNFGISEGMIDALKQQTLEYVESVRESTPENEKLQLAAVIHDISHTEENKNYSGLKKAGVAFAIFPEEVIDQLNQLQFTQMRVLGTQFNDYADNHFSGEEVAIKFENAINPRAPTQMARWVMVEGKKLGTIDASSPHLLAGCEAVATITSSHATSVIISSLKNPDRKLQIDNVNKYAFESRQWQGEKVNITLVVGENSPRGAPTIFAKIDNQVLGTVNKKSVSFLQEKLTAVGKSIQGFTFSGTLKSARASYADIVIDPNSVNLPQIETTLQQHDETSVESNKNVCTVLFFEASIDGALEQKTQQMMSNMLKRAVERAVESGYDTVQFVDVSANPNKSSASVRAINQLAAEHTDINVDFIGSVSIEDAIGIMKEPSDIVIGVKSAQTVGIINFLANQGKAIAAYIPQTQEFDRRNLLSPTRLLK
;
A
#
# COMPACT_ATOMS: atom_id res chain seq x y z
N MET A 1 -0.38 -27.66 6.24
CA MET A 1 0.08 -27.86 7.64
C MET A 1 -0.13 -26.57 8.40
N VAL A 2 -0.75 -26.60 9.58
CA VAL A 2 -1.08 -25.38 10.35
C VAL A 2 -0.62 -25.53 11.80
N LEU A 3 0.23 -24.62 12.27
CA LEU A 3 0.64 -24.48 13.65
C LEU A 3 -0.26 -23.47 14.36
N LYS A 4 -0.76 -23.81 15.55
CA LYS A 4 -1.57 -22.93 16.40
C LYS A 4 -0.70 -22.38 17.54
N LEU A 5 -0.80 -21.08 17.78
CA LEU A 5 -0.06 -20.37 18.82
C LEU A 5 -1.04 -19.61 19.73
N ASN A 6 -1.17 -20.02 20.98
CA ASN A 6 -1.96 -19.30 21.97
C ASN A 6 -1.17 -18.13 22.54
N HIS A 7 -1.76 -16.93 22.53
CA HIS A 7 -1.12 -15.70 23.04
C HIS A 7 -1.32 -15.55 24.55
N PHE A 8 -0.24 -15.18 25.25
CA PHE A 8 -0.29 -14.77 26.65
C PHE A 8 0.62 -13.56 26.91
N ASP A 9 0.41 -12.87 28.03
CA ASP A 9 1.22 -11.73 28.45
C ASP A 9 2.31 -12.17 29.43
N THR A 10 3.58 -11.90 29.12
CA THR A 10 4.68 -12.41 29.96
C THR A 10 4.75 -11.71 31.32
N LYS A 11 4.23 -10.47 31.44
CA LYS A 11 4.25 -9.69 32.68
C LYS A 11 3.13 -10.10 33.63
N THR A 12 1.90 -10.20 33.12
CA THR A 12 0.75 -10.56 33.96
C THR A 12 0.56 -12.06 34.09
N LYS A 13 1.24 -12.86 33.26
CA LYS A 13 1.07 -14.33 33.16
C LYS A 13 -0.38 -14.73 32.88
N GLN A 14 -1.12 -13.87 32.16
CA GLN A 14 -2.50 -14.12 31.77
C GLN A 14 -2.57 -14.57 30.32
N ASP A 15 -3.34 -15.62 30.07
CA ASP A 15 -3.74 -16.02 28.72
C ASP A 15 -4.70 -14.98 28.15
N THR A 16 -4.46 -14.59 26.89
CA THR A 16 -5.26 -13.55 26.23
C THR A 16 -6.54 -14.10 25.58
N GLY A 17 -6.62 -15.42 25.41
CA GLY A 17 -7.68 -16.11 24.66
C GLY A 17 -7.57 -15.97 23.14
N ILE A 18 -6.50 -15.35 22.61
CA ILE A 18 -6.28 -15.16 21.18
C ILE A 18 -5.37 -16.27 20.64
N GLU A 19 -5.81 -16.92 19.56
CA GLU A 19 -5.04 -17.93 18.81
C GLU A 19 -4.54 -17.33 17.49
N GLU A 20 -3.24 -17.46 17.22
CA GLU A 20 -2.59 -17.14 15.94
C GLU A 20 -2.30 -18.45 15.17
N LYS A 21 -2.56 -18.46 13.85
CA LYS A 21 -2.28 -19.63 13.00
C LYS A 21 -1.15 -19.33 12.03
N LEU A 22 -0.12 -20.19 12.03
CA LEU A 22 0.99 -20.13 11.09
C LEU A 22 0.98 -21.34 10.16
N GLU A 23 0.87 -21.09 8.86
CA GLU A 23 0.86 -22.15 7.85
C GLU A 23 2.27 -22.50 7.35
N ASN A 24 2.46 -23.77 6.97
CA ASN A 24 3.64 -24.23 6.23
C ASN A 24 4.97 -23.89 6.93
N THR A 25 5.05 -24.14 8.24
CA THR A 25 6.22 -23.81 9.07
C THR A 25 7.11 -25.03 9.32
N LEU A 26 8.40 -24.77 9.55
CA LEU A 26 9.34 -25.83 9.95
C LEU A 26 9.09 -26.34 11.37
N ALA A 27 8.51 -25.54 12.25
CA ALA A 27 8.12 -25.96 13.60
C ALA A 27 7.14 -27.13 13.54
N GLN A 28 6.09 -27.04 12.69
CA GLN A 28 5.12 -28.12 12.52
C GLN A 28 5.75 -29.39 11.94
N TYR A 29 6.70 -29.25 11.00
CA TYR A 29 7.39 -30.40 10.40
C TYR A 29 8.36 -31.08 11.39
N LEU A 30 9.18 -30.29 12.10
CA LEU A 30 10.23 -30.81 12.99
C LEU A 30 9.67 -31.30 14.33
N PHE A 31 8.59 -30.68 14.82
CA PHE A 31 8.03 -30.90 16.15
C PHE A 31 6.49 -31.07 16.09
N PRO A 32 5.97 -32.08 15.37
CA PRO A 32 4.53 -32.21 15.12
C PRO A 32 3.69 -32.45 16.38
N ASP A 33 4.29 -33.03 17.42
CA ASP A 33 3.62 -33.41 18.68
C ASP A 33 3.85 -32.39 19.81
N VAL A 34 4.47 -31.25 19.51
CA VAL A 34 4.80 -30.23 20.51
C VAL A 34 3.78 -29.11 20.44
N GLU A 35 3.22 -28.76 21.60
CA GLU A 35 2.35 -27.61 21.74
C GLU A 35 3.18 -26.35 21.93
N PHE A 36 2.76 -25.28 21.27
CA PHE A 36 3.45 -23.99 21.32
C PHE A 36 2.51 -22.87 21.79
N SER A 37 3.06 -21.93 22.53
CA SER A 37 2.41 -20.66 22.87
C SER A 37 3.36 -19.49 22.63
N ILE A 38 2.80 -18.29 22.56
CA ILE A 38 3.55 -17.07 22.29
C ILE A 38 3.31 -16.04 23.39
N GLY A 39 4.38 -15.71 24.10
CA GLY A 39 4.44 -14.65 25.08
C GLY A 39 4.77 -13.30 24.43
N THR A 40 4.02 -12.26 24.80
CA THR A 40 4.34 -10.88 24.42
C THR A 40 5.30 -10.27 25.42
N ALA A 41 6.49 -9.88 24.96
CA ALA A 41 7.48 -9.18 25.78
C ALA A 41 7.54 -7.68 25.46
N TYR A 42 7.86 -6.90 26.48
CA TYR A 42 7.96 -5.44 26.49
C TYR A 42 9.43 -5.01 26.71
N PRO A 43 10.15 -4.51 25.68
CA PRO A 43 11.58 -4.17 25.79
C PRO A 43 11.92 -3.23 26.95
N GLU A 44 11.01 -2.32 27.32
CA GLU A 44 11.23 -1.32 28.36
C GLU A 44 11.10 -1.89 29.78
N ALA A 45 10.41 -3.02 29.96
CA ALA A 45 10.01 -3.51 31.27
C ALA A 45 10.34 -4.98 31.55
N THR A 46 10.42 -5.83 30.52
CA THR A 46 10.57 -7.29 30.66
C THR A 46 11.94 -7.65 31.20
N ILE A 47 11.95 -8.56 32.16
CA ILE A 47 13.12 -9.10 32.83
C ILE A 47 13.12 -10.64 32.68
N PRO A 48 14.26 -11.31 32.90
CA PRO A 48 14.37 -12.77 32.71
C PRO A 48 13.35 -13.59 33.52
N LEU A 49 12.96 -13.11 34.70
CA LEU A 49 11.96 -13.77 35.55
C LEU A 49 10.57 -13.84 34.89
N ASP A 50 10.20 -12.84 34.09
CA ASP A 50 8.91 -12.82 33.38
C ASP A 50 8.84 -13.90 32.29
N LEU A 51 9.99 -14.41 31.84
CA LEU A 51 10.10 -15.39 30.76
C LEU A 51 10.22 -16.84 31.27
N GLN A 52 10.09 -17.04 32.59
CA GLN A 52 10.01 -18.38 33.18
C GLN A 52 8.74 -19.12 32.76
N GLU A 53 8.66 -20.40 33.11
CA GLU A 53 7.57 -21.32 32.75
C GLU A 53 6.17 -20.70 32.88
N HIS A 54 5.31 -21.00 31.91
CA HIS A 54 3.89 -20.64 31.90
C HIS A 54 3.07 -21.84 31.44
N ASN A 55 2.08 -22.25 32.22
CA ASN A 55 1.21 -23.40 31.92
C ASN A 55 1.97 -24.70 31.52
N GLY A 56 3.09 -25.00 32.20
CA GLY A 56 3.91 -26.18 31.89
C GLY A 56 4.77 -26.06 30.62
N MET A 57 4.79 -24.88 29.99
CA MET A 57 5.61 -24.60 28.81
C MET A 57 6.78 -23.67 29.17
N THR A 58 7.94 -23.89 28.57
CA THR A 58 9.17 -23.10 28.82
C THR A 58 9.61 -22.34 27.57
N LEU A 59 10.35 -21.25 27.74
CA LEU A 59 10.84 -20.44 26.61
C LEU A 59 11.89 -21.21 25.79
N GLN A 60 11.63 -21.40 24.50
CA GLN A 60 12.51 -22.16 23.61
C GLN A 60 13.08 -21.31 22.46
N PHE A 61 12.35 -20.32 21.96
CA PHE A 61 12.85 -19.44 20.89
C PHE A 61 12.37 -18.00 21.09
N CYS A 62 13.01 -17.01 20.46
CA CYS A 62 12.50 -15.64 20.45
C CYS A 62 12.73 -14.94 19.11
N ALA A 63 11.88 -13.96 18.80
CA ALA A 63 11.97 -13.10 17.63
C ALA A 63 11.55 -11.67 18.01
N GLY A 64 12.52 -10.87 18.46
CA GLY A 64 12.22 -9.55 19.02
C GLY A 64 11.26 -9.67 20.20
N LYS A 65 10.11 -9.00 20.13
CA LYS A 65 9.08 -9.00 21.19
C LYS A 65 8.30 -10.32 21.32
N ARG A 66 8.46 -11.25 20.39
CA ARG A 66 7.74 -12.53 20.32
C ARG A 66 8.55 -13.62 21.01
N MET A 67 8.00 -14.22 22.06
CA MET A 67 8.66 -15.24 22.87
C MET A 67 7.93 -16.58 22.68
N TYR A 68 8.58 -17.59 22.11
CA TYR A 68 7.96 -18.87 21.79
C TYR A 68 8.22 -19.88 22.89
N PHE A 69 7.14 -20.27 23.56
CA PHE A 69 7.13 -21.27 24.62
C PHE A 69 6.68 -22.62 24.05
N ALA A 70 7.19 -23.71 24.60
CA ALA A 70 6.83 -25.05 24.16
C ALA A 70 6.65 -26.02 25.33
N SER A 71 5.79 -27.02 25.12
CA SER A 71 5.52 -28.08 26.10
C SER A 71 6.70 -29.04 26.32
N ASP A 72 7.57 -29.23 25.31
CA ASP A 72 8.84 -29.92 25.47
C ASP A 72 9.99 -28.92 25.74
N PRO A 73 10.62 -28.97 26.92
CA PRO A 73 11.65 -28.01 27.31
C PRO A 73 13.01 -28.20 26.60
N ASN A 74 13.15 -29.22 25.75
CA ASN A 74 14.42 -29.57 25.13
C ASN A 74 14.49 -29.26 23.63
N ILE A 75 13.39 -28.86 22.99
CA ILE A 75 13.36 -28.68 21.52
C ILE A 75 14.39 -27.65 21.04
N ARG A 76 14.65 -26.60 21.84
CA ARG A 76 15.68 -25.61 21.53
C ARG A 76 17.04 -26.26 21.49
N SER A 77 17.45 -26.99 22.52
CA SER A 77 18.79 -27.58 22.60
C SER A 77 18.99 -28.69 21.57
N VAL A 78 17.92 -29.39 21.21
CA VAL A 78 17.91 -30.38 20.13
C VAL A 78 18.17 -29.73 18.76
N LEU A 79 17.62 -28.54 18.49
CA LEU A 79 17.83 -27.85 17.21
C LEU A 79 19.08 -26.95 17.21
N TYR A 80 19.25 -26.19 18.28
CA TYR A 80 20.26 -25.16 18.52
C TYR A 80 20.94 -25.39 19.87
N PRO A 81 22.06 -26.15 19.89
CA PRO A 81 22.81 -26.41 21.12
C PRO A 81 23.22 -25.11 21.83
N ASN A 82 23.64 -24.11 21.06
CA ASN A 82 23.97 -22.78 21.57
C ASN A 82 22.68 -21.91 21.70
N PRO A 83 22.33 -21.44 22.91
CA PRO A 83 21.10 -20.68 23.14
C PRO A 83 20.95 -19.43 22.27
N SER A 84 22.04 -18.72 21.95
CA SER A 84 21.94 -17.48 21.17
C SER A 84 21.43 -17.70 19.74
N ASP A 85 21.60 -18.91 19.20
CA ASP A 85 21.11 -19.24 17.86
C ASP A 85 19.57 -19.30 17.81
N ALA A 86 18.91 -19.59 18.94
CA ALA A 86 17.46 -19.56 19.06
C ALA A 86 16.86 -18.13 19.10
N ALA A 87 17.68 -17.12 19.42
CA ALA A 87 17.34 -15.70 19.28
C ALA A 87 17.71 -15.15 17.90
N ALA A 88 18.83 -15.61 17.33
CA ALA A 88 19.30 -15.20 16.02
C ALA A 88 18.47 -15.77 14.85
N TYR A 89 17.92 -16.97 15.03
CA TYR A 89 17.30 -17.76 13.96
C TYR A 89 15.95 -18.34 14.39
N PRO A 90 14.89 -17.51 14.49
CA PRO A 90 13.50 -17.96 14.70
C PRO A 90 12.89 -18.62 13.44
N LEU A 91 13.71 -19.31 12.66
CA LEU A 91 13.38 -19.98 11.41
C LEU A 91 12.26 -21.04 11.54
N PRO A 92 12.12 -21.79 12.66
CA PRO A 92 11.02 -22.74 12.82
C PRO A 92 9.64 -22.11 12.60
N PHE A 93 9.45 -20.86 13.01
CA PHE A 93 8.15 -20.17 13.00
C PHE A 93 7.97 -19.26 11.78
N THR A 94 8.84 -19.34 10.77
CA THR A 94 8.68 -18.55 9.53
C THR A 94 7.66 -19.23 8.60
N PRO A 95 6.51 -18.61 8.28
CA PRO A 95 5.57 -19.15 7.31
C PRO A 95 6.18 -19.24 5.91
N CYS A 96 5.82 -20.28 5.17
CA CYS A 96 6.25 -20.47 3.78
C CYS A 96 5.03 -20.48 2.84
N ARG A 97 5.22 -20.06 1.59
CA ARG A 97 4.17 -20.10 0.55
C ARG A 97 3.73 -21.53 0.25
N SER A 98 4.68 -22.46 0.26
CA SER A 98 4.42 -23.90 0.12
C SER A 98 5.44 -24.69 0.92
N PHE A 99 5.10 -25.93 1.24
CA PHE A 99 5.94 -26.84 2.02
C PHE A 99 5.96 -28.22 1.36
N HIS A 100 7.16 -28.79 1.23
CA HIS A 100 7.39 -30.05 0.52
C HIS A 100 8.17 -31.00 1.41
N GLU A 101 7.59 -32.15 1.74
CA GLU A 101 8.32 -33.25 2.38
C GLU A 101 8.93 -34.13 1.30
N LEU A 102 10.25 -34.23 1.29
CA LEU A 102 11.02 -34.87 0.23
C LEU A 102 11.84 -36.01 0.83
N GLU A 103 11.76 -37.19 0.22
CA GLU A 103 12.49 -38.37 0.66
C GLU A 103 13.66 -38.69 -0.27
N ASN A 104 14.69 -39.35 0.28
CA ASN A 104 15.84 -39.86 -0.46
C ASN A 104 16.55 -38.81 -1.35
N VAL A 105 16.54 -37.55 -0.93
CA VAL A 105 17.11 -36.43 -1.68
C VAL A 105 18.63 -36.55 -1.70
N ARG A 106 19.24 -36.60 -2.89
CA ARG A 106 20.69 -36.64 -3.07
C ARG A 106 21.25 -35.22 -3.00
N ILE A 107 21.88 -34.89 -1.89
CA ILE A 107 22.39 -33.54 -1.61
C ILE A 107 23.91 -33.54 -1.67
N LEU A 108 24.50 -32.60 -2.42
CA LEU A 108 25.93 -32.28 -2.33
C LEU A 108 26.11 -31.03 -1.47
N VAL A 109 26.82 -31.17 -0.35
CA VAL A 109 27.15 -30.05 0.54
C VAL A 109 28.56 -29.58 0.21
N ILE A 110 28.72 -28.27 -0.03
CA ILE A 110 29.97 -27.64 -0.44
C ILE A 110 30.31 -26.52 0.54
N ASP A 111 31.58 -26.42 0.93
CA ASP A 111 32.09 -25.23 1.61
C ASP A 111 32.23 -24.08 0.60
N ASP A 112 31.44 -23.02 0.76
CA ASP A 112 31.42 -21.90 -0.18
C ASP A 112 32.68 -21.02 -0.14
N ALA A 113 33.48 -21.10 0.93
CA ALA A 113 34.75 -20.39 1.02
C ALA A 113 35.90 -21.17 0.34
N THR A 114 35.98 -22.47 0.54
CA THR A 114 37.12 -23.30 0.08
C THR A 114 36.82 -24.14 -1.17
N GLY A 115 35.54 -24.42 -1.45
CA GLY A 115 35.11 -25.37 -2.48
C GLY A 115 35.23 -26.84 -2.06
N GLU A 116 35.61 -27.12 -0.81
CA GLU A 116 35.65 -28.48 -0.28
C GLU A 116 34.28 -29.15 -0.41
N ASN A 117 34.26 -30.39 -0.87
CA ASN A 117 33.04 -31.13 -1.15
C ASN A 117 33.20 -32.64 -0.94
N GLY A 118 34.17 -33.09 -0.15
CA GLY A 118 34.46 -34.51 0.04
C GLY A 118 35.14 -35.21 -1.15
N GLY A 119 35.73 -34.43 -2.07
CA GLY A 119 36.53 -34.96 -3.19
C GLY A 119 35.74 -35.46 -4.40
N PHE A 120 34.43 -35.19 -4.48
CA PHE A 120 33.59 -35.65 -5.59
C PHE A 120 33.82 -34.86 -6.88
N ILE A 121 34.05 -33.55 -6.78
CA ILE A 121 34.43 -32.66 -7.90
C ILE A 121 35.60 -31.75 -7.51
N ALA A 122 36.26 -31.15 -8.50
CA ALA A 122 37.35 -30.20 -8.25
C ALA A 122 36.84 -29.01 -7.44
N THR A 123 37.62 -28.57 -6.44
CA THR A 123 37.22 -27.49 -5.51
C THR A 123 36.93 -26.18 -6.23
N SER A 124 37.71 -25.86 -7.27
CA SER A 124 37.51 -24.70 -8.14
C SER A 124 36.14 -24.67 -8.82
N ASP A 125 35.59 -25.84 -9.16
CA ASP A 125 34.31 -25.94 -9.84
C ASP A 125 33.15 -26.09 -8.86
N ALA A 126 33.35 -26.83 -7.77
CA ALA A 126 32.42 -26.84 -6.64
C ALA A 126 32.11 -25.42 -6.15
N LYS A 127 33.13 -24.57 -6.01
CA LYS A 127 32.98 -23.20 -5.54
C LYS A 127 32.11 -22.33 -6.47
N LYS A 128 31.98 -22.66 -7.76
CA LYS A 128 31.09 -21.94 -8.69
C LYS A 128 29.62 -22.32 -8.52
N LEU A 129 29.33 -23.48 -7.91
CA LEU A 129 27.97 -23.97 -7.73
C LEU A 129 27.26 -23.33 -6.53
N VAL A 130 28.02 -22.79 -5.58
CA VAL A 130 27.51 -22.22 -4.32
C VAL A 130 28.03 -20.81 -4.07
N GLY A 131 27.50 -20.15 -3.05
CA GLY A 131 28.02 -18.93 -2.44
C GLY A 131 27.45 -18.79 -1.03
N ASP A 132 27.68 -17.67 -0.35
CA ASP A 132 27.17 -17.47 1.01
C ASP A 132 25.65 -17.63 1.05
N CYS A 133 25.19 -18.75 1.64
CA CYS A 133 23.81 -19.19 1.70
C CYS A 133 23.10 -19.47 0.34
N LYS A 134 23.83 -19.54 -0.77
CA LYS A 134 23.28 -19.88 -2.11
C LYS A 134 23.51 -21.35 -2.45
N GLY A 135 22.47 -22.00 -2.96
CA GLY A 135 22.50 -23.37 -3.47
C GLY A 135 21.80 -23.54 -4.82
N LEU A 136 21.71 -24.79 -5.28
CA LEU A 136 21.06 -25.20 -6.52
C LEU A 136 20.08 -26.35 -6.27
N ILE A 137 19.03 -26.43 -7.08
CA ILE A 137 18.11 -27.57 -7.13
C ILE A 137 18.01 -28.09 -8.56
N ASP A 138 17.92 -29.40 -8.75
CA ASP A 138 17.77 -29.97 -10.08
C ASP A 138 16.40 -29.62 -10.66
N LYS A 139 16.36 -29.17 -11.92
CA LYS A 139 15.12 -28.71 -12.58
C LYS A 139 14.07 -29.82 -12.70
N ASP A 140 14.48 -31.05 -13.02
CA ASP A 140 13.54 -32.16 -13.21
C ASP A 140 13.08 -32.71 -11.85
N PHE A 141 13.97 -32.74 -10.86
CA PHE A 141 13.61 -33.06 -9.49
C PHE A 141 12.61 -32.05 -8.90
N ALA A 142 12.85 -30.74 -9.09
CA ALA A 142 11.92 -29.69 -8.64
C ALA A 142 10.54 -29.87 -9.28
N ALA A 143 10.48 -30.02 -10.60
CA ALA A 143 9.24 -30.22 -11.33
C ALA A 143 8.49 -31.49 -10.87
N SER A 144 9.20 -32.60 -10.67
CA SER A 144 8.61 -33.87 -10.22
C SER A 144 8.02 -33.80 -8.81
N ASN A 145 8.41 -32.80 -8.01
CA ASN A 145 7.92 -32.57 -6.65
C ASN A 145 7.02 -31.33 -6.55
N ASN A 146 6.48 -30.83 -7.67
CA ASN A 146 5.63 -29.64 -7.71
C ASN A 146 6.29 -28.37 -7.14
N ILE A 147 7.63 -28.30 -7.20
CA ILE A 147 8.41 -27.11 -6.85
C ILE A 147 8.60 -26.30 -8.13
N ARG A 148 8.21 -25.02 -8.10
CA ARG A 148 8.30 -24.14 -9.25
C ARG A 148 9.75 -24.01 -9.74
N ASN A 149 9.94 -24.02 -11.05
CA ASN A 149 11.23 -23.83 -11.72
C ASN A 149 11.66 -22.35 -11.75
N HIS A 150 11.70 -21.71 -10.57
CA HIS A 150 12.20 -20.36 -10.34
C HIS A 150 13.25 -20.39 -9.23
N ALA A 151 14.13 -19.39 -9.16
CA ALA A 151 14.92 -19.23 -7.95
C ALA A 151 14.03 -18.84 -6.77
N PHE A 152 14.33 -19.31 -5.56
CA PHE A 152 13.52 -19.00 -4.39
C PHE A 152 14.32 -18.96 -3.09
N GLN A 153 13.85 -18.16 -2.14
CA GLN A 153 14.31 -18.21 -0.76
C GLN A 153 13.67 -19.42 -0.07
N PHE A 154 14.48 -20.23 0.61
CA PHE A 154 14.02 -21.47 1.25
C PHE A 154 14.21 -21.50 2.76
N ARG A 155 13.44 -22.37 3.41
CA ARG A 155 13.64 -22.85 4.78
C ARG A 155 13.67 -24.37 4.72
N LEU A 156 14.69 -25.02 5.25
CA LEU A 156 14.86 -26.47 5.16
C LEU A 156 15.08 -27.07 6.55
N GLY A 157 14.34 -28.11 6.89
CA GLY A 157 14.50 -28.88 8.14
C GLY A 157 14.90 -30.32 7.87
N ILE A 158 15.75 -30.87 8.74
CA ILE A 158 16.23 -32.26 8.67
C ILE A 158 15.98 -32.91 10.03
N LYS A 159 15.20 -33.99 10.05
CA LYS A 159 15.02 -34.84 11.23
C LYS A 159 16.23 -35.76 11.43
N PRO A 160 16.54 -36.19 12.66
CA PRO A 160 17.59 -37.18 12.93
C PRO A 160 17.44 -38.43 12.07
N GLN A 161 18.52 -38.85 11.40
CA GLN A 161 18.58 -40.02 10.51
C GLN A 161 20.03 -40.55 10.39
N PRO A 162 20.31 -41.76 9.88
CA PRO A 162 21.64 -42.38 9.95
C PRO A 162 22.80 -41.54 9.40
N LYS A 163 22.57 -40.73 8.36
CA LYS A 163 23.59 -39.84 7.74
C LYS A 163 23.55 -38.39 8.26
N SER A 164 22.61 -38.06 9.14
CA SER A 164 22.51 -36.79 9.85
C SER A 164 21.86 -37.08 11.21
N PRO A 165 22.63 -37.56 12.20
CA PRO A 165 22.08 -38.12 13.45
C PRO A 165 21.45 -37.07 14.37
N VAL A 166 21.60 -35.79 14.03
CA VAL A 166 21.06 -34.66 14.76
C VAL A 166 20.05 -33.90 13.91
N MET A 167 19.14 -33.20 14.58
CA MET A 167 18.21 -32.30 13.92
C MET A 167 18.96 -31.07 13.37
N ARG A 168 18.62 -30.64 12.16
CA ARG A 168 19.28 -29.51 11.48
C ARG A 168 18.27 -28.60 10.79
N ILE A 169 18.67 -27.36 10.62
CA ILE A 169 17.94 -26.36 9.84
C ILE A 169 18.87 -25.60 8.92
N ALA A 170 18.36 -25.23 7.75
CA ALA A 170 19.06 -24.42 6.78
C ALA A 170 18.14 -23.33 6.21
N LYS A 171 18.77 -22.22 5.80
CA LYS A 171 18.12 -21.14 5.05
C LYS A 171 19.04 -20.65 3.95
N GLY A 172 18.46 -20.07 2.91
CA GLY A 172 19.22 -19.53 1.81
C GLY A 172 18.38 -19.31 0.57
N THR A 173 19.05 -19.30 -0.57
CA THR A 173 18.41 -19.31 -1.89
C THR A 173 18.74 -20.60 -2.65
N LEU A 174 17.77 -21.11 -3.42
CA LEU A 174 17.94 -22.24 -4.33
C LEU A 174 17.60 -21.78 -5.74
N ALA A 175 18.52 -22.00 -6.67
CA ALA A 175 18.35 -21.71 -8.09
C ALA A 175 18.23 -23.02 -8.89
N PRO A 176 17.20 -23.17 -9.75
CA PRO A 176 17.08 -24.37 -10.58
C PRO A 176 18.21 -24.50 -11.60
N ALA A 177 18.84 -25.68 -11.67
CA ALA A 177 19.94 -26.01 -12.58
C ALA A 177 19.85 -27.47 -13.09
N ARG A 178 20.64 -27.83 -14.10
CA ARG A 178 20.78 -29.24 -14.54
C ARG A 178 21.87 -29.91 -13.72
N LEU A 179 21.48 -30.78 -12.79
CA LEU A 179 22.40 -31.44 -11.86
C LEU A 179 22.45 -32.97 -12.08
N ASP A 180 21.57 -33.51 -12.92
CA ASP A 180 21.55 -34.92 -13.38
C ASP A 180 22.89 -35.39 -13.99
N ARG A 181 23.62 -34.46 -14.62
CA ARG A 181 24.93 -34.71 -15.27
C ARG A 181 26.14 -34.31 -14.43
N LEU A 182 25.95 -33.92 -13.18
CA LEU A 182 27.07 -33.51 -12.33
C LEU A 182 28.11 -34.65 -12.23
N GLY A 183 29.36 -34.33 -12.58
CA GLY A 183 30.46 -35.29 -12.74
C GLY A 183 30.79 -35.68 -14.19
N ASN A 184 29.94 -35.39 -15.19
CA ASN A 184 30.19 -35.72 -16.61
C ASN A 184 31.11 -34.72 -17.35
N LEU A 185 31.17 -33.45 -16.93
CA LEU A 185 31.80 -32.35 -17.67
C LEU A 185 33.35 -32.33 -17.63
N PHE A 186 33.99 -33.26 -16.92
CA PHE A 186 35.44 -33.23 -16.67
C PHE A 186 36.29 -34.17 -17.53
N PHE A 187 35.77 -34.61 -18.68
CA PHE A 187 36.61 -35.18 -19.74
C PHE A 187 37.14 -34.05 -20.63
N SER A 188 38.05 -33.21 -20.13
CA SER A 188 38.88 -32.37 -21.00
C SER A 188 40.12 -33.17 -21.42
N LYS A 189 40.40 -33.17 -22.73
CA LYS A 189 41.46 -33.95 -23.39
C LYS A 189 42.90 -33.51 -23.06
N GLU A 190 43.13 -32.63 -22.08
CA GLU A 190 44.42 -31.96 -21.87
C GLU A 190 44.93 -31.94 -20.41
N GLY A 191 44.41 -32.79 -19.52
CA GLY A 191 44.94 -32.95 -18.16
C GLY A 191 45.77 -34.21 -17.99
N ASN A 192 47.08 -34.07 -17.79
CA ASN A 192 47.98 -35.19 -17.46
C ASN A 192 47.48 -35.93 -16.21
N VAL A 193 47.20 -37.23 -16.40
CA VAL A 193 46.77 -38.18 -15.37
C VAL A 193 47.94 -38.45 -14.43
N LYS A 194 47.90 -37.93 -13.20
CA LYS A 194 48.79 -38.40 -12.12
C LYS A 194 48.09 -38.93 -10.87
N ASP A 195 46.79 -38.69 -10.68
CA ASP A 195 46.02 -39.36 -9.64
C ASP A 195 44.86 -40.15 -10.27
N GLY A 196 45.08 -41.45 -10.44
CA GLY A 196 44.18 -42.40 -11.12
C GLY A 196 42.85 -42.68 -10.42
N SER A 197 42.08 -41.65 -10.06
CA SER A 197 40.68 -41.81 -9.65
C SER A 197 39.76 -41.61 -10.85
N PHE A 198 39.19 -42.70 -11.37
CA PHE A 198 38.07 -42.65 -12.31
C PHE A 198 36.89 -41.98 -11.59
N ARG A 199 36.58 -40.71 -11.91
CA ARG A 199 35.42 -40.02 -11.36
C ARG A 199 34.15 -40.51 -12.06
N SER A 200 33.34 -41.30 -11.35
CA SER A 200 32.07 -41.84 -11.86
C SER A 200 30.94 -40.80 -11.83
N LYS A 201 30.11 -40.78 -12.88
CA LYS A 201 28.82 -40.07 -12.93
C LYS A 201 27.99 -40.37 -11.68
N PHE A 202 27.53 -39.36 -10.94
CA PHE A 202 26.72 -39.62 -9.74
C PHE A 202 25.41 -38.83 -9.63
N GLY A 203 25.30 -37.63 -10.23
CA GLY A 203 24.09 -36.79 -10.18
C GLY A 203 23.67 -36.37 -8.76
N CYS A 204 23.02 -35.22 -8.63
CA CYS A 204 22.43 -34.78 -7.37
C CYS A 204 21.10 -34.06 -7.61
N ASP A 205 20.24 -34.08 -6.61
CA ASP A 205 18.95 -33.39 -6.63
C ASP A 205 19.08 -31.97 -6.09
N MET A 206 20.04 -31.74 -5.16
CA MET A 206 20.33 -30.43 -4.59
C MET A 206 21.83 -30.24 -4.34
N VAL A 207 22.27 -28.97 -4.43
CA VAL A 207 23.58 -28.52 -3.94
C VAL A 207 23.36 -27.44 -2.88
N LEU A 208 23.94 -27.59 -1.70
CA LEU A 208 23.81 -26.64 -0.60
C LEU A 208 25.18 -26.16 -0.12
N ALA A 209 25.25 -24.89 0.26
CA ALA A 209 26.44 -24.34 0.91
C ALA A 209 26.46 -24.73 2.40
N THR A 210 27.65 -24.95 2.99
CA THR A 210 27.78 -25.13 4.45
C THR A 210 27.27 -23.91 5.20
N SER A 211 27.46 -22.70 4.66
CA SER A 211 26.92 -21.44 5.19
C SER A 211 25.39 -21.42 5.28
N SER A 212 24.65 -22.21 4.49
CA SER A 212 23.18 -22.29 4.59
C SER A 212 22.68 -22.89 5.91
N PHE A 213 23.46 -23.77 6.55
CA PHE A 213 23.07 -24.47 7.77
C PHE A 213 23.29 -23.59 9.01
N LYS A 214 22.27 -23.50 9.88
CA LYS A 214 22.27 -22.57 11.02
C LYS A 214 22.26 -23.33 12.35
N GLY A 215 22.87 -22.71 13.36
CA GLY A 215 22.79 -23.09 14.77
C GLY A 215 23.69 -24.24 15.28
N ARG A 216 24.27 -25.07 14.40
CA ARG A 216 25.29 -26.08 14.77
C ARG A 216 26.64 -25.74 14.16
N LYS A 217 27.69 -25.74 14.98
CA LYS A 217 29.10 -25.41 14.61
C LYS A 217 30.05 -26.47 15.20
N GLY A 218 31.31 -26.46 14.77
CA GLY A 218 32.34 -27.39 15.27
C GLY A 218 32.12 -28.82 14.77
N GLU A 219 32.31 -29.81 15.63
CA GLU A 219 32.17 -31.23 15.30
C GLU A 219 30.74 -31.58 14.80
N ASP A 220 29.74 -30.88 15.33
CA ASP A 220 28.34 -31.02 14.94
C ASP A 220 27.96 -30.24 13.67
N ALA A 221 28.87 -29.48 13.06
CA ALA A 221 28.61 -28.85 11.76
C ALA A 221 28.37 -29.92 10.69
N ILE A 222 27.51 -29.61 9.72
CA ILE A 222 27.39 -30.49 8.55
C ILE A 222 28.71 -30.41 7.76
N GLN A 223 29.28 -31.56 7.47
CA GLN A 223 30.55 -31.63 6.75
C GLN A 223 30.31 -31.53 5.24
N PRO A 224 31.26 -30.98 4.46
CA PRO A 224 31.18 -31.06 3.01
C PRO A 224 31.17 -32.51 2.53
N GLY A 225 30.32 -32.83 1.55
CA GLY A 225 30.18 -34.20 1.06
C GLY A 225 28.80 -34.52 0.49
N LYS A 226 28.60 -35.79 0.13
CA LYS A 226 27.34 -36.28 -0.44
C LYS A 226 26.48 -36.93 0.61
N TYR A 227 25.21 -36.54 0.61
CA TYR A 227 24.18 -37.05 1.51
C TYR A 227 22.99 -37.59 0.72
N ILE A 228 22.29 -38.53 1.33
CA ILE A 228 20.95 -38.95 0.90
C ILE A 228 20.08 -38.77 2.13
N LEU A 229 19.13 -37.83 2.09
CA LEU A 229 18.40 -37.38 3.27
C LEU A 229 16.92 -37.22 2.95
N SER A 230 16.07 -37.50 3.93
CA SER A 230 14.71 -36.98 3.95
C SER A 230 14.70 -35.59 4.60
N ILE A 231 14.00 -34.64 3.96
CA ILE A 231 14.00 -33.21 4.33
C ILE A 231 12.58 -32.61 4.22
N GLY A 232 12.31 -31.57 5.01
CA GLY A 232 11.17 -30.68 4.80
C GLY A 232 11.66 -29.37 4.20
N LEU A 233 11.13 -29.00 3.02
CA LEU A 233 11.53 -27.83 2.25
C LEU A 233 10.37 -26.84 2.13
N GLY A 234 10.47 -25.72 2.83
CA GLY A 234 9.58 -24.57 2.71
C GLY A 234 10.08 -23.57 1.67
N VAL A 235 9.20 -23.20 0.73
CA VAL A 235 9.44 -22.10 -0.23
C VAL A 235 8.90 -20.81 0.39
N LYS A 236 9.79 -19.92 0.84
CA LYS A 236 9.40 -18.67 1.49
C LYS A 236 8.96 -17.60 0.49
N ALA A 237 9.79 -17.33 -0.51
CA ALA A 237 9.54 -16.29 -1.51
C ALA A 237 10.21 -16.68 -2.84
N LEU A 238 9.57 -16.35 -3.96
CA LEU A 238 10.13 -16.55 -5.30
C LEU A 238 10.98 -15.33 -5.70
N ALA A 239 12.02 -15.56 -6.49
CA ALA A 239 12.76 -14.52 -7.18
C ALA A 239 11.85 -13.87 -8.23
N LEU A 240 11.62 -12.57 -8.12
CA LEU A 240 10.78 -11.78 -9.00
C LEU A 240 11.41 -10.39 -9.12
N TYR A 241 11.33 -9.76 -10.28
CA TYR A 241 11.69 -8.34 -10.40
C TYR A 241 10.61 -7.46 -9.76
N ARG A 242 11.04 -6.42 -9.05
CA ARG A 242 10.15 -5.56 -8.24
C ARG A 242 10.54 -4.10 -8.35
N LYS A 243 9.60 -3.20 -8.02
CA LYS A 243 9.92 -1.78 -7.82
C LYS A 243 10.56 -1.56 -6.46
N HIS A 244 11.65 -0.82 -6.43
CA HIS A 244 12.36 -0.39 -5.23
C HIS A 244 12.34 1.14 -5.14
N SER A 245 11.77 1.67 -4.06
CA SER A 245 11.72 3.12 -3.83
C SER A 245 13.06 3.63 -3.33
N LEU A 246 13.60 4.71 -3.88
CA LEU A 246 14.83 5.31 -3.36
C LEU A 246 14.61 5.98 -1.99
N GLY A 247 13.60 6.84 -1.90
CA GLY A 247 13.17 7.47 -0.65
C GLY A 247 14.23 8.35 0.04
N THR A 248 13.95 8.74 1.28
CA THR A 248 14.77 9.73 2.01
C THR A 248 16.17 9.24 2.34
N GLN A 249 16.33 7.95 2.64
CA GLN A 249 17.61 7.37 3.04
C GLN A 249 18.62 7.34 1.88
N PHE A 250 18.14 7.16 0.64
CA PHE A 250 18.98 7.25 -0.55
C PHE A 250 19.24 8.70 -0.94
N LEU A 251 18.17 9.45 -1.24
CA LEU A 251 18.26 10.74 -1.94
C LEU A 251 18.91 11.86 -1.10
N VAL A 252 18.92 11.74 0.24
CA VAL A 252 19.62 12.69 1.11
C VAL A 252 21.13 12.75 0.84
N ASN A 253 21.72 11.72 0.22
CA ASN A 253 23.15 11.65 -0.10
C ASN A 253 23.56 12.44 -1.37
N TYR A 254 22.60 12.77 -2.24
CA TYR A 254 22.83 13.20 -3.63
C TYR A 254 22.24 14.58 -3.94
N PRO A 255 22.75 15.66 -3.32
CA PRO A 255 22.23 17.02 -3.52
C PRO A 255 22.29 17.52 -4.96
N HIS A 256 23.29 17.12 -5.74
CA HIS A 256 23.42 17.61 -7.12
C HIS A 256 22.41 16.94 -8.04
N ALA A 257 22.26 15.63 -7.95
CA ALA A 257 21.24 14.86 -8.66
C ALA A 257 19.84 15.33 -8.28
N VAL A 258 19.58 15.52 -6.98
CA VAL A 258 18.27 15.99 -6.54
C VAL A 258 17.93 17.34 -7.17
N LYS A 259 18.86 18.30 -7.12
CA LYS A 259 18.63 19.64 -7.66
C LYS A 259 18.36 19.66 -9.17
N ASN A 260 19.12 18.90 -9.94
CA ASN A 260 19.15 19.07 -11.40
C ASN A 260 18.36 18.00 -12.17
N GLU A 261 18.03 16.87 -11.53
CA GLU A 261 17.39 15.73 -12.18
C GLU A 261 16.10 15.31 -11.46
N ILE A 262 16.12 15.19 -10.13
CA ILE A 262 14.95 14.69 -9.37
C ILE A 262 13.89 15.77 -9.15
N LEU A 263 14.25 17.02 -8.81
CA LEU A 263 13.28 18.10 -8.59
C LEU A 263 12.35 18.34 -9.80
N PRO A 264 12.83 18.35 -11.06
CA PRO A 264 11.96 18.39 -12.23
C PRO A 264 10.93 17.25 -12.28
N ILE A 265 11.34 16.02 -11.98
CA ILE A 265 10.46 14.84 -11.95
C ILE A 265 9.39 15.00 -10.85
N ILE A 266 9.82 15.39 -9.64
CA ILE A 266 8.93 15.63 -8.50
C ILE A 266 7.90 16.72 -8.81
N LYS A 267 8.35 17.82 -9.44
CA LYS A 267 7.47 18.92 -9.86
C LYS A 267 6.40 18.42 -10.83
N GLN A 268 6.79 17.68 -11.87
CA GLN A 268 5.85 17.13 -12.86
C GLN A 268 4.83 16.18 -12.21
N GLN A 269 5.31 15.25 -11.35
CA GLN A 269 4.43 14.31 -10.65
C GLN A 269 3.45 15.02 -9.70
N ALA A 270 3.91 16.07 -9.01
CA ALA A 270 3.09 16.90 -8.14
C ALA A 270 2.03 17.70 -8.92
N GLU A 271 2.40 18.33 -10.04
CA GLU A 271 1.47 19.06 -10.91
C GLU A 271 0.39 18.12 -11.47
N GLN A 272 0.78 16.92 -11.91
CA GLN A 272 -0.13 15.90 -12.37
C GLN A 272 -1.11 15.47 -11.27
N LEU A 273 -0.60 15.15 -10.07
CA LEU A 273 -1.44 14.74 -8.95
C LEU A 273 -2.40 15.86 -8.50
N ALA A 274 -1.93 17.11 -8.47
CA ALA A 274 -2.77 18.26 -8.14
C ALA A 274 -3.95 18.45 -9.11
N GLN A 275 -3.77 18.10 -10.38
CA GLN A 275 -4.83 18.15 -11.38
C GLN A 275 -5.78 16.95 -11.27
N GLU A 276 -5.24 15.73 -11.16
CA GLU A 276 -6.03 14.50 -11.11
C GLU A 276 -6.88 14.40 -9.83
N GLN A 277 -6.37 14.84 -8.68
CA GLN A 277 -7.09 14.74 -7.41
C GLN A 277 -8.33 15.64 -7.29
N LYS A 278 -8.57 16.53 -8.25
CA LYS A 278 -9.77 17.38 -8.31
C LYS A 278 -10.96 16.63 -8.90
N ASP A 279 -10.70 15.54 -9.60
CA ASP A 279 -11.70 14.73 -10.30
C ASP A 279 -11.67 13.30 -9.76
N LEU A 280 -12.80 12.87 -9.21
CA LEU A 280 -12.97 11.53 -8.66
C LEU A 280 -12.61 10.43 -9.67
N LYS A 281 -12.98 10.61 -10.95
CA LYS A 281 -12.70 9.63 -12.01
C LYS A 281 -11.21 9.55 -12.29
N LYS A 282 -10.52 10.70 -12.37
CA LYS A 282 -9.07 10.75 -12.62
C LYS A 282 -8.26 10.13 -11.48
N ILE A 283 -8.57 10.44 -10.23
CA ILE A 283 -7.84 9.85 -9.10
C ILE A 283 -8.13 8.35 -8.95
N ALA A 284 -9.35 7.89 -9.24
CA ALA A 284 -9.68 6.46 -9.27
C ALA A 284 -8.97 5.75 -10.43
N GLN A 285 -8.91 6.36 -11.61
CA GLN A 285 -8.14 5.86 -12.74
C GLN A 285 -6.64 5.75 -12.41
N ARG A 286 -6.06 6.78 -11.78
CA ARG A 286 -4.68 6.73 -11.28
C ARG A 286 -4.47 5.58 -10.26
N TYR A 287 -5.45 5.32 -9.39
CA TYR A 287 -5.41 4.18 -8.47
C TYR A 287 -5.36 2.85 -9.24
N ILE A 288 -6.24 2.67 -10.22
CA ILE A 288 -6.27 1.49 -11.10
C ILE A 288 -4.93 1.34 -11.82
N GLU A 289 -4.43 2.38 -12.48
CA GLU A 289 -3.14 2.37 -13.18
C GLU A 289 -1.98 2.05 -12.25
N THR A 290 -1.99 2.57 -11.03
CA THR A 290 -0.97 2.25 -10.01
C THR A 290 -1.03 0.77 -9.62
N TYR A 291 -2.23 0.20 -9.51
CA TYR A 291 -2.43 -1.22 -9.24
C TYR A 291 -2.02 -2.08 -10.46
N GLU A 292 -2.46 -1.75 -11.66
CA GLU A 292 -2.13 -2.46 -12.90
C GLU A 292 -0.63 -2.40 -13.18
N ASN A 293 0.04 -1.27 -12.96
CA ASN A 293 1.49 -1.18 -13.07
C ASN A 293 2.23 -2.07 -12.06
N ARG A 294 1.61 -2.39 -10.91
CA ARG A 294 2.12 -3.41 -9.98
C ARG A 294 1.80 -4.81 -10.51
N LYS A 295 0.56 -5.06 -10.96
CA LYS A 295 0.11 -6.34 -11.51
C LYS A 295 0.89 -6.74 -12.76
N ALA A 296 1.13 -5.84 -13.70
CA ALA A 296 1.90 -6.04 -14.92
C ALA A 296 3.36 -6.42 -14.62
N LEU A 297 3.98 -5.82 -13.59
CA LEU A 297 5.29 -6.29 -13.13
C LEU A 297 5.22 -7.71 -12.59
N TYR A 298 4.18 -8.04 -11.81
CA TYR A 298 3.95 -9.44 -11.41
C TYR A 298 3.65 -10.34 -12.62
N GLN A 299 2.89 -9.88 -13.62
CA GLN A 299 2.46 -10.64 -14.78
C GLN A 299 3.55 -10.88 -15.81
N GLN A 300 4.47 -9.94 -16.01
CA GLN A 300 5.72 -10.19 -16.73
C GLN A 300 6.53 -11.32 -16.08
N ASN A 301 6.38 -11.52 -14.76
CA ASN A 301 6.93 -12.68 -14.08
C ASN A 301 5.98 -13.93 -14.11
N ILE A 302 4.69 -13.79 -14.49
CA ILE A 302 3.64 -14.84 -14.50
C ILE A 302 3.29 -15.33 -15.93
N GLU A 303 3.66 -14.69 -17.03
CA GLU A 303 3.47 -15.26 -18.40
C GLU A 303 4.27 -16.58 -18.61
N LEU A 304 5.09 -16.97 -17.62
CA LEU A 304 5.75 -18.28 -17.47
C LEU A 304 4.98 -19.27 -16.56
N GLU A 305 3.85 -18.86 -15.97
CA GLU A 305 3.03 -19.56 -14.98
C GLU A 305 1.70 -20.02 -15.60
N ASN A 306 1.65 -21.25 -16.11
CA ASN A 306 0.39 -21.94 -16.40
C ASN A 306 -0.35 -22.31 -15.10
N THR A 307 -0.74 -21.33 -14.29
CA THR A 307 -1.64 -21.52 -13.16
C THR A 307 -2.51 -20.28 -13.02
N PRO A 308 -3.83 -20.39 -13.18
CA PRO A 308 -4.73 -19.29 -12.83
C PRO A 308 -4.51 -18.97 -11.35
N LEU A 309 -4.16 -17.72 -11.03
CA LEU A 309 -4.50 -17.19 -9.72
C LEU A 309 -6.01 -17.35 -9.60
N ASN A 310 -6.47 -18.17 -8.66
CA ASN A 310 -7.89 -18.25 -8.35
C ASN A 310 -8.25 -16.91 -7.68
N GLU A 311 -8.58 -15.89 -8.49
CA GLU A 311 -8.87 -14.52 -8.06
C GLU A 311 -10.01 -14.49 -7.02
N ASN A 312 -10.91 -15.49 -7.05
CA ASN A 312 -12.05 -15.66 -6.15
C ASN A 312 -11.68 -15.79 -4.65
N HIS A 313 -10.44 -16.18 -4.32
CA HIS A 313 -9.98 -16.33 -2.92
C HIS A 313 -9.16 -15.13 -2.39
N LEU A 314 -9.19 -13.95 -3.02
CA LEU A 314 -8.35 -12.81 -2.58
C LEU A 314 -9.10 -11.62 -1.96
N PHE A 315 -10.42 -11.52 -2.11
CA PHE A 315 -11.19 -10.41 -1.56
C PHE A 315 -11.58 -10.69 -0.11
N HIS A 316 -11.04 -10.08 0.95
CA HIS A 316 -11.46 -10.51 2.30
C HIS A 316 -11.57 -9.43 3.39
N ILE A 317 -10.88 -8.28 3.25
CA ILE A 317 -11.04 -7.12 4.15
C ILE A 317 -11.12 -5.85 3.33
N PHE A 318 -12.23 -5.12 3.46
CA PHE A 318 -12.40 -3.80 2.83
C PHE A 318 -12.06 -2.66 3.78
N ASP A 319 -12.31 -2.84 5.08
CA ASP A 319 -12.05 -1.83 6.09
C ASP A 319 -10.58 -1.84 6.54
N ASP A 320 -9.86 -0.77 6.19
CA ASP A 320 -8.49 -0.53 6.65
C ASP A 320 -8.48 -0.54 8.17
N LEU A 321 -7.78 -1.51 8.75
CA LEU A 321 -7.38 -1.51 10.14
C LEU A 321 -6.00 -0.84 10.29
N ASP A 322 -5.19 -0.80 9.22
CA ASP A 322 -3.91 -0.09 9.26
C ASP A 322 -4.08 1.43 9.17
N TYR A 323 -4.39 2.03 10.32
CA TYR A 323 -4.22 3.47 10.52
C TYR A 323 -2.72 3.80 10.52
N GLY A 324 -2.13 3.99 9.34
CA GLY A 324 -0.94 4.82 9.10
C GLY A 324 0.30 4.48 9.92
N GLY A 325 0.75 3.23 9.90
CA GLY A 325 2.09 2.86 10.37
C GLY A 325 2.91 2.28 9.22
N GLU A 326 3.74 3.09 8.56
CA GLU A 326 4.91 2.54 7.88
C GLU A 326 5.84 2.02 8.99
N ASP A 327 5.70 0.73 9.32
CA ASP A 327 6.62 0.08 10.24
C ASP A 327 8.02 0.12 9.63
N GLU A 328 8.94 0.73 10.38
CA GLU A 328 10.37 0.86 10.07
C GLU A 328 11.10 -0.50 10.18
N THR A 329 10.37 -1.61 10.32
CA THR A 329 10.99 -2.92 10.11
C THR A 329 11.42 -2.96 8.65
N ASN A 330 12.71 -3.19 8.41
CA ASN A 330 13.41 -3.22 7.12
C ASN A 330 12.84 -4.21 6.05
N ASN A 331 11.56 -4.56 6.13
CA ASN A 331 10.82 -5.24 5.10
C ASN A 331 10.25 -4.22 4.09
N ASP A 332 11.14 -3.51 3.39
CA ASP A 332 10.87 -3.15 1.97
C ASP A 332 10.76 -4.42 1.10
N GLY A 333 11.05 -5.61 1.68
CA GLY A 333 10.69 -6.91 1.17
C GLY A 333 9.29 -7.34 1.58
N ASP A 334 8.42 -7.53 0.59
CA ASP A 334 7.12 -8.17 0.70
C ASP A 334 6.07 -7.43 1.54
N ASN A 335 5.53 -6.36 0.96
CA ASN A 335 4.12 -6.00 1.18
C ASN A 335 3.18 -7.06 0.52
N ILE A 336 3.48 -8.35 0.70
CA ILE A 336 2.62 -9.49 0.32
C ILE A 336 1.42 -9.58 1.29
N ASN A 337 1.46 -8.88 2.42
CA ASN A 337 0.39 -8.91 3.41
C ASN A 337 -0.73 -7.88 3.16
N ASN A 338 -0.51 -6.84 2.34
CA ASN A 338 -1.55 -5.86 1.99
C ASN A 338 -2.10 -5.86 0.52
N PRO A 339 -1.82 -6.84 -0.38
CA PRO A 339 -2.36 -6.83 -1.75
C PRO A 339 -3.86 -7.16 -1.82
N ARG A 340 -4.44 -7.71 -0.74
CA ARG A 340 -5.83 -8.20 -0.71
C ARG A 340 -6.87 -7.09 -0.63
N LYS A 341 -6.65 -6.08 0.23
CA LYS A 341 -7.51 -4.89 0.29
C LYS A 341 -7.42 -4.10 -1.02
N ASP A 342 -6.20 -3.93 -1.52
CA ASP A 342 -5.95 -3.23 -2.77
C ASP A 342 -6.67 -3.90 -3.95
N LEU A 343 -6.74 -5.24 -3.98
CA LEU A 343 -7.47 -5.97 -5.03
C LEU A 343 -8.99 -5.70 -4.98
N LEU A 344 -9.60 -5.66 -3.80
CA LEU A 344 -11.05 -5.39 -3.67
C LEU A 344 -11.41 -3.99 -4.16
N LEU A 345 -10.68 -2.98 -3.67
CA LEU A 345 -10.91 -1.60 -4.11
C LEU A 345 -10.63 -1.43 -5.61
N TYR A 346 -9.53 -2.00 -6.11
CA TYR A 346 -9.20 -2.01 -7.53
C TYR A 346 -10.34 -2.63 -8.36
N SER A 347 -10.87 -3.78 -7.97
CA SER A 347 -11.89 -4.50 -8.75
C SER A 347 -13.21 -3.74 -8.76
N LEU A 348 -13.60 -3.16 -7.62
CA LEU A 348 -14.78 -2.30 -7.52
C LEU A 348 -14.63 -1.04 -8.38
N LEU A 349 -13.50 -0.34 -8.29
CA LEU A 349 -13.24 0.86 -9.09
C LEU A 349 -13.19 0.54 -10.58
N LYS A 350 -12.56 -0.58 -10.97
CA LYS A 350 -12.45 -1.00 -12.36
C LYS A 350 -13.82 -1.35 -12.95
N ALA A 351 -14.64 -2.12 -12.25
CA ALA A 351 -16.01 -2.40 -12.66
C ALA A 351 -16.84 -1.11 -12.74
N ASP A 352 -16.78 -0.26 -11.72
CA ASP A 352 -17.58 0.97 -11.67
C ASP A 352 -17.19 1.97 -12.78
N LEU A 353 -15.90 2.19 -13.00
CA LEU A 353 -15.39 3.12 -14.03
C LEU A 353 -15.59 2.61 -15.46
N SER A 354 -15.56 1.30 -15.68
CA SER A 354 -15.75 0.71 -17.02
C SER A 354 -17.21 0.73 -17.48
N HIS A 355 -18.14 0.93 -16.54
CA HIS A 355 -19.59 0.90 -16.80
C HIS A 355 -20.25 2.22 -16.40
N TYR A 356 -20.92 2.28 -15.25
CA TYR A 356 -21.91 3.33 -14.96
C TYR A 356 -21.51 4.36 -13.88
N CYS A 357 -20.33 4.22 -13.26
CA CYS A 357 -19.79 5.12 -12.24
C CYS A 357 -20.75 5.39 -11.05
N GLN A 358 -21.34 4.34 -10.48
CA GLN A 358 -22.37 4.41 -9.44
C GLN A 358 -21.83 4.48 -8.01
N LEU A 359 -20.60 4.03 -7.75
CA LEU A 359 -20.00 3.95 -6.41
C LEU A 359 -18.87 4.94 -6.16
N ILE A 360 -18.35 5.61 -7.18
CA ILE A 360 -17.19 6.49 -7.04
C ILE A 360 -17.37 7.65 -6.03
N GLU A 361 -18.60 8.10 -5.78
CA GLU A 361 -18.95 9.10 -4.76
C GLU A 361 -19.28 8.49 -3.37
N HIS A 362 -19.08 7.17 -3.20
CA HIS A 362 -19.43 6.45 -1.97
C HIS A 362 -18.49 6.81 -0.81
N PRO A 363 -18.98 7.06 0.42
CA PRO A 363 -18.15 7.52 1.55
C PRO A 363 -16.90 6.67 1.80
N LYS A 364 -17.01 5.36 1.63
CA LYS A 364 -15.87 4.45 1.75
C LYS A 364 -14.87 4.63 0.61
N ILE A 365 -15.34 4.65 -0.65
CA ILE A 365 -14.47 4.81 -1.83
C ILE A 365 -13.75 6.16 -1.79
N VAL A 366 -14.48 7.24 -1.52
CA VAL A 366 -13.89 8.58 -1.40
C VAL A 366 -12.84 8.63 -0.29
N SER A 367 -13.12 8.05 0.88
CA SER A 367 -12.14 7.99 1.98
C SER A 367 -10.86 7.24 1.59
N GLU A 368 -10.99 6.16 0.80
CA GLU A 368 -9.83 5.39 0.32
C GLU A 368 -9.04 6.16 -0.75
N LEU A 369 -9.73 6.84 -1.66
CA LEU A 369 -9.09 7.68 -2.69
C LEU A 369 -8.40 8.91 -2.08
N GLN A 370 -8.95 9.50 -1.02
CA GLN A 370 -8.31 10.58 -0.27
C GLN A 370 -7.02 10.12 0.43
N ASP A 371 -7.03 8.95 1.09
CA ASP A 371 -5.82 8.40 1.70
C ASP A 371 -4.79 7.97 0.65
N PHE A 372 -5.24 7.42 -0.49
CA PHE A 372 -4.37 7.15 -1.63
C PHE A 372 -3.70 8.43 -2.14
N ALA A 373 -4.46 9.51 -2.39
CA ALA A 373 -3.91 10.79 -2.83
C ALA A 373 -2.89 11.34 -1.82
N ARG A 374 -3.20 11.30 -0.52
CA ARG A 374 -2.28 11.69 0.56
C ARG A 374 -0.99 10.86 0.51
N LYS A 375 -1.07 9.53 0.39
CA LYS A 375 0.10 8.64 0.26
C LYS A 375 0.93 8.98 -0.98
N GLN A 376 0.29 9.28 -2.11
CA GLN A 376 0.99 9.72 -3.33
C GLN A 376 1.73 11.05 -3.10
N TRP A 377 1.12 12.02 -2.43
CA TRP A 377 1.80 13.27 -2.06
C TRP A 377 3.01 13.04 -1.15
N VAL A 378 2.89 12.17 -0.15
CA VAL A 378 4.01 11.78 0.71
C VAL A 378 5.12 11.10 -0.09
N ASP A 379 4.76 10.17 -0.98
CA ASP A 379 5.74 9.45 -1.80
C ASP A 379 6.51 10.39 -2.74
N ILE A 380 5.82 11.38 -3.33
CA ILE A 380 6.43 12.43 -4.15
C ILE A 380 7.37 13.29 -3.28
N ALA A 381 6.89 13.83 -2.17
CA ALA A 381 7.67 14.73 -1.31
C ALA A 381 8.93 14.08 -0.71
N THR A 382 8.86 12.77 -0.42
CA THR A 382 9.96 12.01 0.17
C THR A 382 10.87 11.33 -0.85
N GLY A 383 10.55 11.47 -2.15
CA GLY A 383 11.26 10.83 -3.26
C GLY A 383 11.07 9.31 -3.31
N ARG A 384 10.09 8.76 -2.58
CA ARG A 384 9.68 7.35 -2.71
C ARG A 384 9.00 7.10 -4.05
N SER A 385 8.47 8.12 -4.74
CA SER A 385 7.94 7.99 -6.10
C SER A 385 9.03 7.69 -7.15
N ILE A 386 10.30 7.96 -6.84
CA ILE A 386 11.45 7.60 -7.68
C ILE A 386 11.77 6.13 -7.43
N LYS A 387 11.61 5.30 -8.48
CA LYS A 387 11.73 3.85 -8.38
C LYS A 387 12.89 3.33 -9.22
N PHE A 388 13.66 2.42 -8.63
CA PHE A 388 14.54 1.49 -9.33
C PHE A 388 13.85 0.13 -9.49
N THR A 389 14.41 -0.75 -10.31
CA THR A 389 14.02 -2.16 -10.32
C THR A 389 14.90 -2.93 -9.34
N SER A 390 14.41 -3.96 -8.67
CA SER A 390 15.23 -4.86 -7.86
C SER A 390 15.00 -6.31 -8.21
N GLY A 391 16.02 -7.13 -8.01
CA GLY A 391 15.96 -8.58 -8.22
C GLY A 391 16.76 -9.33 -7.17
N LEU A 392 16.53 -10.64 -7.08
CA LEU A 392 17.24 -11.50 -6.12
C LEU A 392 18.71 -11.58 -6.48
N ALA A 393 19.58 -11.18 -5.55
CA ALA A 393 21.01 -11.26 -5.75
C ALA A 393 21.47 -12.72 -5.84
N GLN A 394 22.34 -13.02 -6.80
CA GLN A 394 23.01 -14.30 -6.98
C GLN A 394 24.53 -14.07 -7.16
N PRO A 395 25.40 -14.90 -6.56
CA PRO A 395 26.83 -14.76 -6.73
C PRO A 395 27.26 -15.32 -8.10
N SER A 396 28.18 -14.63 -8.78
CA SER A 396 28.89 -15.18 -9.94
C SER A 396 30.38 -14.82 -9.90
N LEU A 397 31.24 -15.84 -9.96
CA LEU A 397 32.70 -15.68 -10.08
C LEU A 397 33.16 -15.51 -11.53
N GLU A 398 32.25 -15.59 -12.50
CA GLU A 398 32.55 -15.31 -13.92
C GLU A 398 32.59 -13.80 -14.21
N LEU A 399 31.98 -12.99 -13.34
CA LEU A 399 31.96 -11.54 -13.43
C LEU A 399 33.20 -10.94 -12.75
N LYS A 400 33.77 -9.89 -13.34
CA LYS A 400 34.76 -9.06 -12.65
C LYS A 400 34.11 -8.17 -11.59
N CYS A 401 34.94 -7.53 -10.77
CA CYS A 401 34.44 -6.68 -9.68
C CYS A 401 33.71 -5.41 -10.17
N ASP A 402 33.92 -4.98 -11.41
CA ASP A 402 33.26 -3.85 -12.07
C ASP A 402 32.09 -4.28 -12.98
N GLU A 403 31.73 -5.57 -12.97
CA GLU A 403 30.69 -6.16 -13.82
C GLU A 403 29.47 -6.65 -13.00
N ILE A 404 28.29 -6.59 -13.60
CA ILE A 404 27.02 -7.13 -13.08
C ILE A 404 26.28 -7.82 -14.24
N CYS A 405 25.44 -8.84 -14.00
CA CYS A 405 24.54 -9.36 -15.02
C CYS A 405 23.08 -9.10 -14.64
N ILE A 406 22.43 -8.27 -15.43
CA ILE A 406 20.98 -8.10 -15.47
C ILE A 406 20.53 -8.61 -16.84
N PRO A 407 19.93 -9.81 -16.91
CA PRO A 407 19.77 -10.55 -18.16
C PRO A 407 19.04 -9.80 -19.27
N TYR A 408 18.09 -8.93 -18.91
CA TYR A 408 17.23 -8.23 -19.85
C TYR A 408 17.72 -6.83 -20.25
N LEU A 409 18.82 -6.33 -19.66
CA LEU A 409 19.44 -5.06 -20.03
C LEU A 409 20.54 -5.26 -21.07
N ASP A 410 20.95 -4.19 -21.76
CA ASP A 410 21.92 -4.30 -22.86
C ASP A 410 23.34 -4.61 -22.34
N GLU A 411 24.13 -5.34 -23.14
CA GLU A 411 25.52 -5.64 -22.83
C GLU A 411 26.36 -4.34 -22.81
N ASN A 412 27.27 -4.21 -21.83
CA ASN A 412 28.10 -3.04 -21.54
C ASN A 412 27.34 -1.79 -21.09
N GLU A 413 26.02 -1.86 -20.90
CA GLU A 413 25.25 -0.76 -20.32
C GLU A 413 25.75 -0.45 -18.90
N GLU A 414 25.89 0.84 -18.57
CA GLU A 414 26.33 1.24 -17.24
C GLU A 414 25.12 1.33 -16.30
N ILE A 415 25.18 0.68 -15.15
CA ILE A 415 24.05 0.48 -14.24
C ILE A 415 24.39 1.06 -12.86
N ILE A 416 23.50 1.88 -12.31
CA ILE A 416 23.55 2.29 -10.90
C ILE A 416 22.98 1.16 -10.07
N VAL A 417 23.67 0.73 -9.01
CA VAL A 417 23.22 -0.36 -8.12
C VAL A 417 23.32 0.03 -6.65
N THR A 418 22.38 -0.46 -5.84
CA THR A 418 22.32 -0.21 -4.39
C THR A 418 21.58 -1.34 -3.67
N ARG A 419 21.72 -1.39 -2.34
CA ARG A 419 20.91 -2.22 -1.45
C ARG A 419 20.38 -1.38 -0.29
N SER A 420 19.16 -1.68 0.16
CA SER A 420 18.59 -1.11 1.39
C SER A 420 18.76 -2.03 2.60
N PRO A 421 18.89 -1.47 3.82
CA PRO A 421 18.98 -0.04 4.13
C PRO A 421 20.33 0.58 3.73
N LEU A 422 20.31 1.78 3.15
CA LEU A 422 21.54 2.49 2.76
C LEU A 422 22.15 3.24 3.96
N ILE A 423 23.39 2.93 4.32
CA ILE A 423 24.08 3.64 5.41
C ILE A 423 24.49 5.04 4.95
N ASN A 424 25.22 5.13 3.84
CA ASN A 424 25.69 6.38 3.24
C ASN A 424 26.01 6.12 1.75
N SER A 425 26.53 7.14 1.05
CA SER A 425 26.82 7.05 -0.39
C SER A 425 27.77 5.93 -0.83
N ASN A 426 28.52 5.30 0.08
CA ASN A 426 29.40 4.17 -0.24
C ASN A 426 28.64 2.93 -0.75
N GLY A 427 27.36 2.80 -0.36
CA GLY A 427 26.50 1.68 -0.71
C GLY A 427 25.86 1.76 -2.10
N VAL A 428 26.17 2.80 -2.86
CA VAL A 428 25.68 2.99 -4.23
C VAL A 428 26.88 3.10 -5.15
N ILE A 429 26.91 2.27 -6.20
CA ILE A 429 28.02 2.23 -7.16
C ILE A 429 27.47 2.13 -8.59
N THR A 430 28.35 2.33 -9.58
CA THR A 430 28.05 2.06 -10.99
C THR A 430 28.83 0.83 -11.46
N LEU A 431 28.18 -0.09 -12.15
CA LEU A 431 28.77 -1.31 -12.72
C LEU A 431 28.45 -1.42 -14.21
N LYS A 432 29.20 -2.24 -14.96
CA LYS A 432 28.90 -2.53 -16.37
C LYS A 432 28.12 -3.82 -16.49
N ASN A 433 27.04 -3.80 -17.26
CA ASN A 433 26.26 -5.00 -17.53
C ASN A 433 27.07 -5.98 -18.40
N LYS A 434 27.13 -7.23 -17.97
CA LYS A 434 27.83 -8.34 -18.61
C LYS A 434 26.91 -9.55 -18.66
N HIS A 435 26.57 -10.02 -19.86
CA HIS A 435 25.67 -11.19 -19.99
C HIS A 435 26.38 -12.49 -19.61
N LEU A 436 25.71 -13.28 -18.78
CA LEU A 436 26.08 -14.66 -18.46
C LEU A 436 25.36 -15.64 -19.39
N ARG A 437 25.93 -16.83 -19.57
CA ARG A 437 25.35 -17.87 -20.45
C ARG A 437 24.06 -18.46 -19.91
N GLU A 438 23.99 -18.63 -18.59
CA GLU A 438 22.84 -19.19 -17.89
C GLU A 438 22.36 -18.19 -16.86
N THR A 439 21.11 -17.75 -17.02
CA THR A 439 20.45 -16.80 -16.12
C THR A 439 19.05 -17.29 -15.79
N ILE A 440 18.56 -16.90 -14.62
CA ILE A 440 17.22 -17.18 -14.14
C ILE A 440 16.48 -15.86 -14.02
N ASP A 441 15.22 -15.86 -14.43
CA ASP A 441 14.38 -14.68 -14.36
C ASP A 441 14.14 -14.23 -12.90
N GLY A 442 13.97 -12.92 -12.70
CA GLY A 442 13.88 -12.32 -11.37
C GLY A 442 15.18 -12.30 -10.56
N CYS A 443 16.30 -12.81 -11.09
CA CYS A 443 17.62 -12.75 -10.48
C CYS A 443 18.52 -11.69 -11.11
N ILE A 444 19.49 -11.22 -10.33
CA ILE A 444 20.64 -10.48 -10.82
C ILE A 444 21.92 -11.13 -10.31
N TYR A 445 22.98 -11.12 -11.12
CA TYR A 445 24.24 -11.75 -10.75
C TYR A 445 25.32 -10.71 -10.52
N ILE A 446 26.05 -10.84 -9.42
CA ILE A 446 27.10 -9.92 -9.04
C ILE A 446 28.31 -10.68 -8.49
N HIS A 447 29.50 -10.12 -8.67
CA HIS A 447 30.68 -10.67 -8.04
C HIS A 447 30.57 -10.56 -6.50
N PRO A 448 30.76 -11.66 -5.74
CA PRO A 448 30.48 -11.69 -4.30
C PRO A 448 31.32 -10.68 -3.50
N LYS A 449 32.56 -10.42 -3.92
CA LYS A 449 33.40 -9.37 -3.30
C LYS A 449 32.79 -7.98 -3.48
N THR A 450 32.30 -7.65 -4.67
CA THR A 450 31.67 -6.35 -4.95
C THR A 450 30.41 -6.16 -4.12
N ALA A 451 29.60 -7.21 -4.02
CA ALA A 451 28.38 -7.22 -3.24
C ALA A 451 28.64 -7.01 -1.74
N MET A 452 29.66 -7.69 -1.18
CA MET A 452 30.07 -7.53 0.21
C MET A 452 30.70 -6.15 0.49
N ASP A 453 31.71 -5.75 -0.30
CA ASP A 453 32.53 -4.55 -0.04
C ASP A 453 31.72 -3.25 -0.13
N ASN A 454 30.70 -3.22 -0.99
CA ASN A 454 29.92 -1.99 -1.21
C ASN A 454 28.56 -2.05 -0.53
N MET A 455 27.87 -3.19 -0.55
CA MET A 455 26.47 -3.28 -0.14
C MET A 455 26.24 -4.19 1.08
N GLN A 456 27.30 -4.78 1.65
CA GLN A 456 27.21 -5.78 2.73
C GLN A 456 26.23 -6.92 2.38
N CYS A 457 26.15 -7.24 1.09
CA CYS A 457 25.24 -8.23 0.49
C CYS A 457 25.65 -9.66 0.83
N ASP A 458 24.68 -10.47 1.29
CA ASP A 458 24.76 -11.93 1.25
C ASP A 458 23.75 -12.47 0.22
N PHE A 459 23.66 -13.80 0.08
CA PHE A 459 22.78 -14.43 -0.91
C PHE A 459 21.70 -15.30 -0.26
N ASP A 460 21.30 -14.95 0.98
CA ASP A 460 20.27 -15.67 1.73
C ASP A 460 18.83 -15.22 1.43
N GLY A 461 18.69 -14.17 0.61
CA GLY A 461 17.43 -13.56 0.18
C GLY A 461 17.51 -12.08 -0.19
N ASP A 462 18.72 -11.49 -0.19
CA ASP A 462 18.91 -10.07 -0.47
C ASP A 462 18.48 -9.66 -1.88
N LEU A 463 17.86 -8.49 -1.96
CA LEU A 463 17.52 -7.84 -3.22
C LEU A 463 18.48 -6.68 -3.45
N ILE A 464 18.99 -6.57 -4.67
CA ILE A 464 19.77 -5.42 -5.12
C ILE A 464 18.90 -4.62 -6.08
N ALA A 465 18.81 -3.32 -5.83
CA ALA A 465 18.11 -2.36 -6.67
C ALA A 465 19.05 -1.76 -7.71
N PHE A 466 18.54 -1.50 -8.91
CA PHE A 466 19.29 -1.03 -10.04
C PHE A 466 18.47 -0.16 -11.00
N ALA A 467 19.16 0.70 -11.75
CA ALA A 467 18.63 1.42 -12.89
C ALA A 467 19.74 1.69 -13.92
N PRO A 468 19.44 1.68 -15.23
CA PRO A 468 20.36 2.16 -16.25
C PRO A 468 20.82 3.60 -15.97
N SER A 469 22.12 3.85 -16.05
CA SER A 469 22.70 5.18 -15.81
C SER A 469 22.22 6.22 -16.83
N LYS A 470 21.76 5.79 -18.00
CA LYS A 470 21.16 6.66 -19.03
C LYS A 470 19.83 7.26 -18.60
N GLU A 471 19.12 6.63 -17.67
CA GLU A 471 17.84 7.15 -17.12
C GLU A 471 18.09 8.20 -16.04
N PHE A 472 19.23 8.13 -15.36
CA PHE A 472 19.63 9.05 -14.30
C PHE A 472 21.10 9.50 -14.47
N PRO A 473 21.45 10.19 -15.58
CA PRO A 473 22.83 10.56 -15.89
C PRO A 473 23.48 11.48 -14.85
N VAL A 474 22.72 12.39 -14.24
CA VAL A 474 23.26 13.30 -13.21
C VAL A 474 23.53 12.53 -11.92
N LEU A 475 22.60 11.66 -11.52
CA LEU A 475 22.81 10.76 -10.38
C LEU A 475 24.01 9.84 -10.60
N ALA A 476 24.16 9.22 -11.77
CA ALA A 476 25.29 8.35 -12.08
C ALA A 476 26.64 9.10 -11.95
N ALA A 477 26.70 10.34 -12.44
CA ALA A 477 27.88 11.18 -12.31
C ALA A 477 28.20 11.53 -10.84
N GLU A 478 27.19 11.88 -10.05
CA GLU A 478 27.37 12.18 -8.62
C GLU A 478 27.76 10.92 -7.83
N VAL A 479 27.17 9.75 -8.13
CA VAL A 479 27.56 8.46 -7.54
C VAL A 479 29.04 8.18 -7.76
N LYS A 480 29.55 8.35 -8.99
CA LYS A 480 30.98 8.20 -9.29
C LYS A 480 31.82 9.20 -8.51
N GLN A 481 31.39 10.46 -8.44
CA GLN A 481 32.09 11.50 -7.69
C GLN A 481 32.18 11.17 -6.19
N LYS A 482 31.10 10.68 -5.58
CA LYS A 482 31.04 10.30 -4.16
C LYS A 482 31.91 9.09 -3.84
N ASN A 483 32.11 8.20 -4.80
CA ASN A 483 32.96 7.02 -4.66
C ASN A 483 34.45 7.27 -4.93
N LEU A 484 34.84 8.50 -5.31
CA LEU A 484 36.27 8.85 -5.38
C LEU A 484 36.92 8.73 -3.98
N PRO A 485 38.19 8.29 -3.87
CA PRO A 485 38.85 8.05 -2.59
C PRO A 485 38.81 9.23 -1.61
N ASN A 486 38.85 10.47 -2.11
CA ASN A 486 38.83 11.68 -1.28
C ASN A 486 37.42 12.06 -0.76
N ASN A 487 36.37 11.51 -1.35
CA ASN A 487 34.98 11.83 -1.05
C ASN A 487 34.24 10.71 -0.31
N ARG A 488 34.69 9.46 -0.50
CA ARG A 488 34.10 8.26 0.08
C ARG A 488 34.23 8.26 1.60
N TYR A 489 33.20 7.80 2.31
CA TYR A 489 33.27 7.56 3.76
C TYR A 489 34.25 6.42 4.06
N PRO A 490 34.82 6.34 5.27
CA PRO A 490 35.53 5.14 5.70
C PRO A 490 34.65 3.90 5.55
N ASP A 491 35.22 2.79 5.09
CA ASP A 491 34.49 1.54 4.97
C ASP A 491 34.06 1.05 6.36
N ILE A 492 32.87 0.45 6.42
CA ILE A 492 32.30 -0.08 7.66
C ILE A 492 33.05 -1.37 8.03
N VAL A 493 33.56 -1.40 9.26
CA VAL A 493 34.31 -2.56 9.77
C VAL A 493 33.37 -3.43 10.59
N LYS A 494 33.08 -4.63 10.08
CA LYS A 494 32.27 -5.60 10.81
C LYS A 494 33.03 -6.16 12.00
N LYS A 495 32.61 -5.80 13.22
CA LYS A 495 33.19 -6.30 14.47
C LYS A 495 32.99 -7.82 14.59
N ALA A 496 33.96 -8.53 15.17
CA ALA A 496 33.84 -9.97 15.43
C ALA A 496 32.69 -10.24 16.42
N LYS A 497 31.88 -11.27 16.13
CA LYS A 497 30.73 -11.60 16.97
C LYS A 497 31.19 -12.15 18.33
N ILE A 498 30.69 -11.55 19.39
CA ILE A 498 30.84 -12.03 20.77
C ILE A 498 29.67 -12.94 21.13
N PRO A 499 29.90 -14.16 21.68
CA PRO A 499 28.85 -15.03 22.18
C PRO A 499 28.09 -14.41 23.35
N TYR A 500 26.80 -14.70 23.44
CA TYR A 500 26.03 -14.37 24.64
C TYR A 500 26.44 -15.23 25.83
N GLN A 501 26.26 -14.67 27.02
CA GLN A 501 26.44 -15.35 28.31
C GLN A 501 25.10 -15.34 29.07
N GLY A 502 24.88 -16.34 29.93
CA GLY A 502 23.70 -16.41 30.78
C GLY A 502 22.64 -17.43 30.32
N THR A 503 21.47 -17.37 30.95
CA THR A 503 20.32 -18.22 30.60
C THR A 503 19.68 -17.76 29.29
N PHE A 504 18.83 -18.60 28.68
CA PHE A 504 18.18 -18.22 27.43
C PHE A 504 17.21 -17.04 27.61
N GLU A 505 16.58 -16.90 28.77
CA GLU A 505 15.73 -15.77 29.14
C GLU A 505 16.54 -14.46 29.20
N GLU A 506 17.74 -14.49 29.78
CA GLU A 506 18.65 -13.33 29.79
C GLU A 506 19.00 -12.93 28.35
N ILE A 507 19.37 -13.90 27.52
CA ILE A 507 19.68 -13.69 26.10
C ILE A 507 18.50 -13.12 25.34
N ALA A 508 17.30 -13.66 25.56
CA ALA A 508 16.07 -13.21 24.94
C ALA A 508 15.82 -11.74 25.29
N VAL A 509 15.90 -11.36 26.57
CA VAL A 509 15.76 -9.97 27.02
C VAL A 509 16.77 -9.05 26.36
N TYR A 510 18.05 -9.43 26.31
CA TYR A 510 19.08 -8.64 25.66
C TYR A 510 18.89 -8.53 24.14
N SER A 511 18.34 -9.55 23.49
CA SER A 511 18.13 -9.59 22.02
C SER A 511 16.94 -8.76 21.53
N MET A 512 16.04 -8.35 22.44
CA MET A 512 14.87 -7.53 22.08
C MET A 512 15.21 -6.08 21.70
N ASP A 513 16.32 -5.56 22.22
CA ASP A 513 16.72 -4.17 21.99
C ASP A 513 17.16 -3.97 20.53
N ASN A 514 16.47 -3.09 19.83
CA ASN A 514 16.73 -2.78 18.43
C ASN A 514 16.89 -1.27 18.25
N GLN A 515 18.13 -0.83 18.07
CA GLN A 515 18.49 0.57 17.86
C GLN A 515 18.70 0.95 16.38
N ILE A 516 18.42 0.04 15.44
CA ILE A 516 18.65 0.26 14.00
C ILE A 516 17.94 1.53 13.51
N GLY A 517 16.64 1.67 13.80
CA GLY A 517 15.85 2.83 13.35
C GLY A 517 16.32 4.16 13.99
N ILE A 518 16.77 4.11 15.25
CA ILE A 518 17.30 5.29 15.95
C ILE A 518 18.60 5.76 15.28
N ILE A 519 19.53 4.83 15.05
CA ILE A 519 20.83 5.15 14.45
C ILE A 519 20.66 5.56 12.98
N ALA A 520 19.80 4.87 12.21
CA ALA A 520 19.52 5.22 10.82
C ALA A 520 18.86 6.60 10.64
N ASN A 521 17.95 6.97 11.54
CA ASN A 521 17.36 8.33 11.54
C ASN A 521 18.40 9.39 11.94
N GLU A 522 19.31 9.09 12.88
CA GLU A 522 20.40 10.00 13.23
C GLU A 522 21.41 10.16 12.08
N ILE A 523 21.72 9.10 11.34
CA ILE A 523 22.55 9.19 10.12
C ILE A 523 21.89 10.10 9.08
N GLN A 524 20.59 9.93 8.81
CA GLN A 524 19.85 10.82 7.92
C GLN A 524 19.86 12.27 8.39
N LYS A 525 19.71 12.53 9.70
CA LYS A 525 19.83 13.88 10.28
C LYS A 525 21.21 14.49 10.00
N ASN A 526 22.29 13.73 10.24
CA ASN A 526 23.65 14.21 9.97
C ASN A 526 23.89 14.49 8.47
N LEU A 527 23.42 13.61 7.58
CA LEU A 527 23.51 13.79 6.13
C LEU A 527 22.72 15.02 5.65
N ALA A 528 21.51 15.22 6.17
CA ALA A 528 20.67 16.36 5.82
C ALA A 528 21.35 17.68 6.19
N LEU A 529 21.85 17.80 7.42
CA LEU A 529 22.56 18.98 7.90
C LEU A 529 23.89 19.20 7.15
N GLN A 530 24.59 18.12 6.80
CA GLN A 530 25.82 18.20 6.01
C GLN A 530 25.58 18.75 4.60
N CYS A 531 24.52 18.28 3.94
CA CYS A 531 24.17 18.72 2.58
C CYS A 531 23.59 20.15 2.57
N GLU A 532 22.79 20.50 3.58
CA GLU A 532 22.21 21.84 3.74
C GLU A 532 23.28 22.93 3.73
N ILE A 533 24.43 22.72 4.38
CA ILE A 533 25.54 23.69 4.39
C ILE A 533 25.97 24.07 2.96
N CYS A 534 25.91 23.12 2.02
CA CYS A 534 26.29 23.36 0.63
C CYS A 534 25.20 24.06 -0.19
N ALA A 535 23.92 23.79 0.12
CA ALA A 535 22.77 24.29 -0.62
C ALA A 535 22.26 25.65 -0.11
N MET A 536 22.61 26.03 1.12
CA MET A 536 22.12 27.23 1.79
C MET A 536 22.50 28.53 1.07
N PRO A 537 21.56 29.49 0.93
CA PRO A 537 21.85 30.83 0.42
C PRO A 537 22.90 31.57 1.25
N GLN A 538 23.74 32.37 0.60
CA GLN A 538 24.83 33.09 1.29
C GLN A 538 24.32 34.05 2.38
N SER A 539 23.11 34.60 2.22
CA SER A 539 22.45 35.47 3.21
C SER A 539 22.21 34.78 4.56
N ASP A 540 22.04 33.47 4.55
CA ASP A 540 21.58 32.72 5.72
C ASP A 540 22.75 32.11 6.51
N LYS A 541 23.88 31.89 5.82
CA LYS A 541 25.07 31.22 6.35
C LYS A 541 25.64 31.88 7.61
N VAL A 542 25.64 33.21 7.70
CA VAL A 542 26.17 33.93 8.87
C VAL A 542 25.34 33.64 10.13
N ASN A 543 24.01 33.71 10.02
CA ASN A 543 23.11 33.42 11.14
C ASN A 543 23.16 31.95 11.53
N TYR A 544 23.22 31.07 10.54
CA TYR A 544 23.35 29.63 10.74
C TYR A 544 24.66 29.28 11.46
N PHE A 545 25.78 29.84 11.01
CA PHE A 545 27.07 29.67 11.66
C PHE A 545 27.06 30.22 13.09
N ARG A 546 26.43 31.36 13.35
CA ARG A 546 26.27 31.92 14.70
C ARG A 546 25.54 30.95 15.63
N GLN A 547 24.48 30.29 15.14
CA GLN A 547 23.74 29.27 15.89
C GLN A 547 24.63 28.06 16.22
N ILE A 548 25.36 27.54 15.23
CA ILE A 548 26.28 26.41 15.42
C ILE A 548 27.39 26.78 16.39
N SER A 549 28.07 27.92 16.19
CA SER A 549 29.18 28.37 17.03
C SER A 549 28.75 28.50 18.49
N LYS A 550 27.58 29.11 18.74
CA LYS A 550 27.00 29.21 20.08
C LYS A 550 26.68 27.84 20.69
N HIS A 551 26.16 26.90 19.89
CA HIS A 551 25.87 25.54 20.34
C HIS A 551 27.16 24.77 20.66
N PHE A 552 28.15 24.82 19.78
CA PHE A 552 29.43 24.15 19.95
C PHE A 552 30.22 24.68 21.14
N ASN A 553 30.12 25.98 21.44
CA ASN A 553 30.68 26.55 22.67
C ASN A 553 30.07 25.89 23.93
N LYS A 554 28.75 25.65 23.94
CA LYS A 554 28.09 24.92 25.04
C LYS A 554 28.53 23.45 25.10
N LEU A 555 28.74 22.80 23.96
CA LEU A 555 29.23 21.41 23.92
C LEU A 555 30.65 21.31 24.49
N LEU A 556 31.54 22.26 24.17
CA LEU A 556 32.89 22.31 24.74
C LEU A 556 32.84 22.49 26.27
N GLN A 557 32.00 23.39 26.77
CA GLN A 557 31.81 23.55 28.22
C GLN A 557 31.31 22.25 28.87
N GLN A 558 30.41 21.51 28.23
CA GLN A 558 29.93 20.22 28.75
C GLN A 558 31.03 19.16 28.75
N TYR A 559 31.87 19.11 27.71
CA TYR A 559 33.03 18.23 27.62
C TYR A 559 34.07 18.57 28.70
N GLU A 560 34.45 19.85 28.86
CA GLU A 560 35.40 20.31 29.89
C GLU A 560 34.91 20.03 31.32
N GLN A 561 33.58 20.01 31.53
CA GLN A 561 32.95 19.64 32.80
C GLN A 561 32.77 18.13 32.99
N GLY A 562 33.20 17.28 32.04
CA GLY A 562 33.01 15.83 32.08
C GLY A 562 31.55 15.38 31.94
N LYS A 563 30.64 16.24 31.48
CA LYS A 563 29.20 15.93 31.30
C LYS A 563 28.88 15.28 29.96
N LEU A 564 29.80 15.33 29.00
CA LEU A 564 29.65 14.75 27.67
C LEU A 564 31.00 14.20 27.20
N ALA A 565 31.08 12.90 26.96
CA ALA A 565 32.24 12.27 26.35
C ALA A 565 32.23 12.53 24.84
N ILE A 566 33.32 13.09 24.32
CA ILE A 566 33.52 13.33 22.89
C ILE A 566 34.98 12.94 22.57
N PRO A 567 35.25 12.19 21.49
CA PRO A 567 36.62 11.89 21.09
C PRO A 567 37.45 13.17 20.87
N ASP A 568 38.69 13.21 21.38
CA ASP A 568 39.56 14.39 21.32
C ASP A 568 39.74 14.94 19.90
N LYS A 569 39.87 14.05 18.91
CA LYS A 569 39.94 14.40 17.49
C LYS A 569 38.73 15.22 17.01
N ILE A 570 37.54 14.94 17.52
CA ILE A 570 36.32 15.70 17.19
C ILE A 570 36.30 17.01 17.97
N VAL A 571 36.72 17.00 19.24
CA VAL A 571 36.84 18.22 20.07
C VAL A 571 37.80 19.23 19.43
N GLU A 572 38.95 18.77 18.92
CA GLU A 572 39.92 19.60 18.20
C GLU A 572 39.32 20.25 16.94
N GLN A 573 38.39 19.57 16.27
CA GLN A 573 37.66 20.14 15.12
C GLN A 573 36.56 21.13 15.57
N ILE A 574 35.94 20.90 16.72
CA ILE A 574 34.88 21.77 17.27
C ILE A 574 35.44 23.11 17.77
N LYS A 575 36.59 23.10 18.46
CA LYS A 575 37.27 24.29 19.01
C LYS A 575 37.33 25.49 18.04
N PRO A 576 37.88 25.36 16.82
CA PRO A 576 37.98 26.49 15.90
C PRO A 576 36.63 27.03 15.44
N VAL A 577 35.56 26.24 15.44
CA VAL A 577 34.19 26.66 15.09
C VAL A 577 33.54 27.39 16.29
N ALA A 578 33.71 26.84 17.49
CA ALA A 578 33.12 27.37 18.72
C ALA A 578 33.75 28.69 19.20
N LEU A 579 35.03 28.91 18.90
CA LEU A 579 35.82 30.06 19.38
C LEU A 579 35.95 31.19 18.34
N THR A 580 35.30 31.07 17.18
CA THR A 580 35.32 32.12 16.15
C THR A 580 34.56 33.36 16.64
N ASN A 581 35.10 34.56 16.43
CA ASN A 581 34.44 35.80 16.81
C ASN A 581 33.23 36.06 15.89
N ILE A 582 32.04 36.02 16.47
CA ILE A 582 30.74 36.09 15.77
C ILE A 582 30.48 37.48 15.14
N ASN A 583 31.29 38.49 15.48
CA ASN A 583 31.13 39.89 15.04
C ASN A 583 31.88 40.23 13.75
N SER A 584 32.72 39.35 13.19
CA SER A 584 33.26 39.54 11.85
C SER A 584 32.22 39.09 10.81
N ASN A 585 31.71 40.02 10.00
CA ASN A 585 30.91 39.70 8.80
C ASN A 585 31.80 39.17 7.65
N ASP A 586 32.93 38.52 7.96
CA ASP A 586 33.82 37.97 6.94
C ASP A 586 33.20 36.68 6.37
N SER A 587 32.58 36.84 5.21
CA SER A 587 31.94 35.76 4.47
C SER A 587 32.91 34.62 4.11
N VAL A 588 34.21 34.90 3.95
CA VAL A 588 35.21 33.89 3.61
C VAL A 588 35.54 33.04 4.84
N GLU A 589 35.69 33.68 6.00
CA GLU A 589 35.91 32.99 7.27
C GLU A 589 34.73 32.08 7.62
N VAL A 590 33.50 32.59 7.51
CA VAL A 590 32.28 31.80 7.76
C VAL A 590 32.23 30.56 6.86
N GLU A 591 32.54 30.69 5.57
CA GLU A 591 32.53 29.56 4.63
C GLU A 591 33.55 28.50 5.03
N LYS A 592 34.78 28.91 5.40
CA LYS A 592 35.83 28.00 5.87
C LYS A 592 35.38 27.24 7.13
N LYS A 593 34.71 27.92 8.06
CA LYS A 593 34.23 27.27 9.30
C LYS A 593 33.05 26.34 9.05
N LEU A 594 32.13 26.69 8.15
CA LEU A 594 31.05 25.80 7.73
C LEU A 594 31.59 24.56 7.02
N HIS A 595 32.66 24.68 6.24
CA HIS A 595 33.35 23.53 5.67
C HIS A 595 33.93 22.60 6.76
N GLN A 596 34.43 23.17 7.86
CA GLN A 596 34.88 22.39 9.00
C GLN A 596 33.72 21.68 9.72
N VAL A 597 32.56 22.33 9.85
CA VAL A 597 31.33 21.68 10.37
C VAL A 597 30.92 20.50 9.47
N LYS A 598 30.98 20.66 8.14
CA LYS A 598 30.72 19.59 7.18
C LYS A 598 31.61 18.36 7.44
N ARG A 599 32.88 18.59 7.80
CA ARG A 599 33.83 17.52 8.16
C ARG A 599 33.50 16.85 9.49
N ILE A 600 33.08 17.62 10.50
CA ILE A 600 32.64 17.05 11.79
C ILE A 600 31.43 16.11 11.57
N LEU A 601 30.44 16.55 10.79
CA LEU A 601 29.27 15.73 10.45
C LEU A 601 29.66 14.49 9.64
N PHE A 602 30.64 14.60 8.74
CA PHE A 602 31.19 13.46 8.00
C PHE A 602 31.76 12.38 8.93
N ASP A 603 32.56 12.80 9.92
CA ASP A 603 33.16 11.88 10.89
C ASP A 603 32.07 11.26 11.81
N CYS A 604 31.02 12.01 12.17
CA CYS A 604 29.87 11.47 12.92
C CYS A 604 29.14 10.36 12.14
N ILE A 605 28.87 10.57 10.84
CA ILE A 605 28.24 9.54 9.98
C ILE A 605 29.11 8.27 9.94
N ALA A 606 30.44 8.41 9.84
CA ALA A 606 31.35 7.28 9.82
C ALA A 606 31.31 6.48 11.13
N HIS A 607 31.24 7.15 12.28
CA HIS A 607 31.12 6.47 13.57
C HIS A 607 29.75 5.79 13.72
N LEU A 608 28.66 6.48 13.39
CA LEU A 608 27.31 5.93 13.44
C LEU A 608 27.12 4.72 12.50
N GLY A 609 27.77 4.72 11.34
CA GLY A 609 27.69 3.60 10.39
C GLY A 609 28.19 2.27 10.97
N ASN A 610 29.27 2.30 11.76
CA ASN A 610 29.76 1.10 12.45
C ASN A 610 28.79 0.65 13.55
N GLU A 611 28.18 1.59 14.28
CA GLU A 611 27.22 1.26 15.34
C GLU A 611 25.89 0.74 14.77
N LEU A 612 25.49 1.21 13.57
CA LEU A 612 24.35 0.64 12.83
C LEU A 612 24.62 -0.83 12.46
N GLN A 613 25.85 -1.16 12.03
CA GLN A 613 26.24 -2.54 11.76
C GLN A 613 26.20 -3.42 13.02
N VAL A 614 26.66 -2.89 14.16
CA VAL A 614 26.58 -3.59 15.45
C VAL A 614 25.12 -3.83 15.85
N ALA A 615 24.24 -2.84 15.67
CA ALA A 615 22.81 -2.99 15.93
C ALA A 615 22.18 -4.08 15.04
N ALA A 616 22.52 -4.11 13.75
CA ALA A 616 22.03 -5.12 12.80
C ALA A 616 22.48 -6.56 13.16
N ASP A 617 23.69 -6.71 13.70
CA ASP A 617 24.21 -8.00 14.19
C ASP A 617 23.76 -8.33 15.64
N GLY A 618 23.01 -7.44 16.30
CA GLY A 618 22.57 -7.56 17.70
C GLY A 618 21.92 -8.90 18.07
N PRO A 619 21.03 -9.49 17.26
CA PRO A 619 20.48 -10.82 17.55
C PRO A 619 21.50 -11.96 17.46
N LYS A 620 22.61 -11.76 16.74
CA LYS A 620 23.67 -12.75 16.45
C LYS A 620 24.91 -12.55 17.33
N SER A 621 24.95 -11.50 18.16
CA SER A 621 26.10 -11.16 18.99
C SER A 621 25.69 -10.41 20.25
N ALA A 622 26.41 -10.62 21.35
CA ALA A 622 26.25 -9.85 22.58
C ALA A 622 26.74 -8.38 22.46
N LEU A 623 27.44 -8.02 21.38
CA LEU A 623 27.86 -6.63 21.15
C LEU A 623 26.64 -5.71 21.00
N ARG A 624 26.71 -4.53 21.61
CA ARG A 624 25.67 -3.50 21.51
C ARG A 624 26.26 -2.20 20.99
N PRO A 625 25.44 -1.37 20.33
CA PRO A 625 25.87 -0.05 19.91
C PRO A 625 26.43 0.75 21.07
N ASP A 626 27.52 1.47 20.84
CA ASP A 626 28.12 2.36 21.82
C ASP A 626 27.23 3.59 22.04
N GLN A 627 26.60 3.65 23.22
CA GLN A 627 25.68 4.72 23.56
C GLN A 627 26.37 6.08 23.72
N GLU A 628 27.67 6.12 24.04
CA GLU A 628 28.43 7.36 24.08
C GLU A 628 28.59 7.93 22.67
N ILE A 629 28.86 7.07 21.68
CA ILE A 629 28.92 7.45 20.25
C ILE A 629 27.62 8.05 19.78
N ILE A 630 26.51 7.35 20.02
CA ILE A 630 25.17 7.82 19.62
C ILE A 630 24.87 9.16 20.30
N ASN A 631 25.13 9.27 21.61
CA ASN A 631 24.82 10.47 22.38
C ASN A 631 25.62 11.69 21.89
N TYR A 632 26.94 11.61 21.69
CA TYR A 632 27.66 12.80 21.24
C TYR A 632 27.29 13.18 19.80
N CYS A 633 27.01 12.23 18.91
CA CYS A 633 26.56 12.53 17.55
C CYS A 633 25.22 13.30 17.58
N GLN A 634 24.25 12.83 18.38
CA GLN A 634 22.98 13.52 18.62
C GLN A 634 23.19 14.91 19.22
N ARG A 635 24.12 15.05 20.17
CA ARG A 635 24.45 16.35 20.80
C ARG A 635 25.08 17.31 19.81
N ILE A 636 25.92 16.83 18.89
CA ILE A 636 26.52 17.64 17.82
C ILE A 636 25.44 18.16 16.89
N THR A 637 24.44 17.36 16.51
CA THR A 637 23.36 17.78 15.59
C THR A 637 22.23 18.57 16.26
N ALA A 638 22.16 18.60 17.60
CA ALA A 638 21.09 19.24 18.37
C ALA A 638 21.00 20.78 18.24
N TYR A 639 21.85 21.43 17.45
CA TYR A 639 21.67 22.85 17.13
C TYR A 639 20.44 23.12 16.26
N LYS A 640 19.96 22.11 15.50
CA LYS A 640 18.80 22.21 14.61
C LYS A 640 18.04 20.88 14.54
N GLU A 641 16.71 20.96 14.55
CA GLU A 641 15.85 19.82 14.24
C GLU A 641 15.58 19.73 12.74
N VAL A 642 15.50 18.49 12.22
CA VAL A 642 15.13 18.21 10.83
C VAL A 642 13.67 17.76 10.83
N GLU A 643 12.76 18.69 10.56
CA GLU A 643 11.33 18.51 10.83
C GLU A 643 10.68 17.37 10.03
N TRP A 644 11.12 17.15 8.79
CA TRP A 644 10.57 16.10 7.93
C TRP A 644 10.84 14.68 8.43
N LEU A 645 11.88 14.45 9.25
CA LEU A 645 12.16 13.12 9.80
C LEU A 645 11.02 12.61 10.68
N ALA A 646 10.39 13.50 11.44
CA ALA A 646 9.24 13.19 12.27
C ALA A 646 7.92 13.27 11.50
N ASP A 647 7.83 14.18 10.52
CA ASP A 647 6.59 14.47 9.79
C ASP A 647 6.32 13.50 8.64
N LYS A 648 7.33 12.82 8.09
CA LYS A 648 7.15 11.78 7.04
C LYS A 648 6.23 10.62 7.46
N LYS A 649 6.09 10.40 8.77
CA LYS A 649 5.17 9.39 9.36
C LYS A 649 3.91 10.01 9.96
N ASN A 650 3.69 11.31 9.80
CA ASN A 650 2.54 12.00 10.37
C ASN A 650 1.35 11.88 9.42
N PRO A 651 0.22 11.27 9.83
CA PRO A 651 -0.97 11.17 8.98
C PRO A 651 -1.60 12.54 8.65
N GLU A 652 -1.24 13.62 9.34
CA GLU A 652 -1.69 14.98 8.99
C GLU A 652 -0.96 15.55 7.76
N ALA A 653 0.24 15.05 7.44
CA ALA A 653 1.01 15.50 6.30
C ALA A 653 0.25 15.17 5.00
N PHE A 654 0.02 16.20 4.19
CA PHE A 654 -0.78 16.20 2.96
C PHE A 654 -2.25 15.81 3.13
N THR A 655 -2.77 15.80 4.36
CA THR A 655 -4.22 15.74 4.61
C THR A 655 -4.81 17.15 4.63
N HIS A 656 -4.30 18.01 5.51
CA HIS A 656 -4.76 19.40 5.66
C HIS A 656 -3.61 20.44 5.58
N GLN A 657 -2.37 19.97 5.58
CA GLN A 657 -1.17 20.81 5.50
C GLN A 657 -0.11 20.16 4.61
N GLY A 658 0.77 20.96 4.02
CA GLY A 658 2.00 20.44 3.42
C GLY A 658 2.89 19.76 4.46
N MET A 659 3.79 18.89 4.02
CA MET A 659 4.76 18.26 4.91
C MET A 659 5.76 19.29 5.45
N LYS A 660 6.13 19.21 6.73
CA LYS A 660 7.04 20.18 7.34
C LYS A 660 8.45 20.08 6.78
N SER A 661 9.03 21.23 6.45
CA SER A 661 10.42 21.41 6.05
C SER A 661 10.94 22.73 6.61
N ASN A 662 12.18 22.74 7.09
CA ASN A 662 12.80 23.91 7.72
C ASN A 662 14.28 24.11 7.30
N GLY A 663 14.67 23.51 6.18
CA GLY A 663 16.06 23.44 5.76
C GLY A 663 16.31 23.51 4.26
N TYR A 664 17.54 23.17 3.87
CA TYR A 664 17.99 23.13 2.48
C TYR A 664 18.64 21.78 2.12
N SER A 665 18.36 20.72 2.88
CA SER A 665 18.80 19.37 2.48
C SER A 665 18.11 18.93 1.19
N PRO A 666 18.60 17.88 0.49
CA PRO A 666 17.95 17.39 -0.72
C PRO A 666 16.48 17.05 -0.50
N ILE A 667 16.15 16.47 0.66
CA ILE A 667 14.77 16.13 1.03
C ILE A 667 13.95 17.38 1.31
N ASP A 668 14.51 18.39 1.98
CA ASP A 668 13.82 19.66 2.20
C ASP A 668 13.43 20.33 0.88
N LEU A 669 14.32 20.32 -0.11
CA LEU A 669 14.04 20.92 -1.42
C LEU A 669 12.90 20.19 -2.14
N MET A 670 12.84 18.86 -2.09
CA MET A 670 11.74 18.08 -2.67
C MET A 670 10.42 18.38 -1.96
N ILE A 671 10.42 18.46 -0.63
CA ILE A 671 9.24 18.81 0.16
C ILE A 671 8.77 20.23 -0.17
N GLN A 672 9.68 21.20 -0.23
CA GLN A 672 9.35 22.58 -0.58
C GLN A 672 8.75 22.69 -1.98
N GLN A 673 9.33 22.02 -2.97
CA GLN A 673 8.80 21.96 -4.33
C GLN A 673 7.39 21.36 -4.37
N THR A 674 7.16 20.28 -3.60
CA THR A 674 5.86 19.62 -3.51
C THR A 674 4.83 20.51 -2.81
N ASN A 675 5.20 21.13 -1.68
CA ASN A 675 4.34 22.02 -0.90
C ASN A 675 3.88 23.25 -1.68
N GLN A 676 4.70 23.76 -2.62
CA GLN A 676 4.32 24.87 -3.49
C GLN A 676 3.14 24.53 -4.42
N ILE A 677 2.95 23.24 -4.72
CA ILE A 677 1.95 22.75 -5.68
C ILE A 677 0.77 22.10 -4.93
N PHE A 678 1.02 21.57 -3.73
CA PHE A 678 0.04 20.86 -2.92
C PHE A 678 -1.26 21.66 -2.75
N GLN A 679 -2.37 20.95 -2.92
CA GLN A 679 -3.72 21.42 -2.65
C GLN A 679 -4.43 20.32 -1.87
N GLU A 680 -5.21 20.71 -0.87
CA GLU A 680 -6.07 19.77 -0.14
C GLU A 680 -7.08 19.14 -1.10
N SER A 681 -7.37 17.85 -0.90
CA SER A 681 -8.30 17.12 -1.75
C SER A 681 -9.70 17.74 -1.69
N GLN A 682 -10.29 17.99 -2.86
CA GLN A 682 -11.62 18.61 -2.99
C GLN A 682 -12.72 17.57 -3.26
N ILE A 683 -12.38 16.28 -3.33
CA ILE A 683 -13.37 15.23 -3.55
C ILE A 683 -14.24 15.05 -2.31
N THR A 684 -15.55 14.91 -2.53
CA THR A 684 -16.53 14.79 -1.47
C THR A 684 -17.41 13.59 -1.70
N ALA A 685 -17.81 12.94 -0.61
CA ALA A 685 -18.76 11.83 -0.65
C ALA A 685 -20.19 12.33 -0.62
N ARG A 686 -21.10 11.57 -1.22
CA ARG A 686 -22.55 11.78 -1.07
C ARG A 686 -23.12 10.93 0.08
N PRO A 687 -24.30 11.27 0.63
CA PRO A 687 -24.92 10.49 1.72
C PRO A 687 -25.07 9.01 1.39
N ILE A 688 -24.89 8.14 2.39
CA ILE A 688 -24.79 6.69 2.19
C ILE A 688 -26.11 6.07 1.71
N GLU A 689 -27.25 6.64 2.12
CA GLU A 689 -28.58 6.20 1.75
C GLU A 689 -28.88 6.27 0.25
N GLN A 690 -28.15 7.12 -0.48
CA GLN A 690 -28.29 7.25 -1.95
C GLN A 690 -27.77 6.03 -2.70
N PHE A 691 -27.00 5.16 -2.05
CA PHE A 691 -26.50 3.93 -2.64
C PHE A 691 -27.37 2.72 -2.30
N ARG A 692 -28.39 2.88 -1.43
CA ARG A 692 -29.22 1.78 -0.92
C ARG A 692 -29.87 0.95 -2.03
N LYS A 693 -30.31 1.60 -3.11
CA LYS A 693 -31.02 0.98 -4.24
C LYS A 693 -30.10 0.30 -5.27
N LEU A 694 -28.92 -0.19 -4.87
CA LEU A 694 -28.04 -0.93 -5.77
C LEU A 694 -28.68 -2.25 -6.26
N TYR A 695 -29.63 -2.82 -5.52
CA TYR A 695 -30.34 -4.06 -5.90
C TYR A 695 -31.87 -3.83 -6.00
N PRO A 696 -32.36 -3.06 -6.97
CA PRO A 696 -33.76 -2.63 -7.00
C PRO A 696 -34.75 -3.78 -7.31
N SER A 697 -34.28 -4.83 -7.99
CA SER A 697 -35.12 -5.95 -8.47
C SER A 697 -35.23 -7.12 -7.49
N ILE A 698 -34.53 -7.07 -6.35
CA ILE A 698 -34.41 -8.20 -5.43
C ILE A 698 -35.30 -7.96 -4.21
N GLY A 699 -36.31 -8.81 -4.02
CA GLY A 699 -37.15 -8.83 -2.82
C GLY A 699 -36.50 -9.61 -1.66
N PHE A 700 -36.82 -9.20 -0.43
CA PHE A 700 -36.27 -9.79 0.78
C PHE A 700 -37.37 -10.38 1.66
N ASN A 701 -37.07 -11.45 2.38
CA ASN A 701 -37.93 -12.01 3.43
C ASN A 701 -37.31 -11.75 4.82
N ASP A 702 -38.09 -11.92 5.89
CA ASP A 702 -37.65 -11.64 7.26
C ASP A 702 -36.44 -12.48 7.68
N LYS A 703 -36.37 -13.74 7.24
CA LYS A 703 -35.26 -14.65 7.54
C LYS A 703 -33.93 -14.12 6.98
N ASN A 704 -33.93 -13.62 5.75
CA ASN A 704 -32.74 -13.05 5.12
C ASN A 704 -32.31 -11.76 5.81
N ILE A 705 -33.28 -10.93 6.24
CA ILE A 705 -33.02 -9.70 6.98
C ILE A 705 -32.33 -10.00 8.31
N ASP A 706 -32.79 -10.99 9.05
CA ASP A 706 -32.21 -11.35 10.35
C ASP A 706 -30.80 -11.94 10.19
N LYS A 707 -30.58 -12.83 9.19
CA LYS A 707 -29.24 -13.34 8.84
C LYS A 707 -28.29 -12.21 8.46
N ALA A 708 -28.72 -11.26 7.62
CA ALA A 708 -27.90 -10.13 7.22
C ALA A 708 -27.56 -9.18 8.39
N LYS A 709 -28.50 -8.95 9.31
CA LYS A 709 -28.25 -8.16 10.53
C LYS A 709 -27.21 -8.82 11.42
N GLU A 710 -27.29 -10.13 11.60
CA GLU A 710 -26.29 -10.90 12.35
C GLU A 710 -24.91 -10.74 11.71
N ILE A 711 -24.80 -10.96 10.40
CA ILE A 711 -23.54 -10.81 9.66
C ILE A 711 -22.94 -9.41 9.82
N LYS A 712 -23.77 -8.39 9.58
CA LYS A 712 -23.38 -6.98 9.73
C LYS A 712 -22.93 -6.66 11.15
N ASN A 713 -23.63 -7.13 12.17
CA ASN A 713 -23.30 -6.82 13.57
C ASN A 713 -21.99 -7.49 13.98
N SER A 714 -21.80 -8.76 13.63
CA SER A 714 -20.58 -9.51 13.90
C SER A 714 -19.36 -8.90 13.20
N TYR A 715 -19.46 -8.64 11.90
CA TYR A 715 -18.39 -7.98 11.13
C TYR A 715 -18.01 -6.62 11.74
N ASN A 716 -18.99 -5.74 11.97
CA ASN A 716 -18.73 -4.42 12.51
C ASN A 716 -18.17 -4.48 13.95
N SER A 717 -18.56 -5.48 14.73
CA SER A 717 -18.02 -5.69 16.08
C SER A 717 -16.53 -6.05 16.02
N LEU A 718 -16.13 -6.96 15.13
CA LEU A 718 -14.74 -7.37 14.94
C LEU A 718 -13.87 -6.19 14.45
N ILE A 719 -14.34 -5.45 13.44
CA ILE A 719 -13.63 -4.26 12.92
C ILE A 719 -13.49 -3.19 14.01
N LYS A 720 -14.58 -2.88 14.72
CA LYS A 720 -14.56 -1.89 15.80
C LYS A 720 -13.58 -2.30 16.91
N GLN A 721 -13.55 -3.58 17.27
CA GLN A 721 -12.62 -4.09 18.25
C GLN A 721 -11.17 -3.91 17.79
N CYS A 722 -10.84 -4.27 16.54
CA CYS A 722 -9.49 -4.09 16.00
C CYS A 722 -9.04 -2.61 16.03
N ILE A 723 -9.87 -1.68 15.54
CA ILE A 723 -9.57 -0.24 15.53
C ILE A 723 -9.33 0.28 16.96
N GLN A 724 -10.20 -0.10 17.89
CA GLN A 724 -10.07 0.31 19.29
C GLN A 724 -8.76 -0.20 19.89
N LEU A 725 -8.37 -1.45 19.61
CA LEU A 725 -7.13 -2.04 20.11
C LEU A 725 -5.88 -1.40 19.49
N GLU A 726 -5.91 -1.01 18.22
CA GLU A 726 -4.80 -0.30 17.56
C GLU A 726 -4.62 1.13 18.11
N GLU A 727 -5.71 1.87 18.30
CA GLU A 727 -5.67 3.17 18.98
C GLU A 727 -5.17 3.03 20.42
N TRP A 728 -5.63 1.99 21.12
CA TRP A 728 -5.24 1.72 22.49
C TRP A 728 -3.75 1.43 22.60
N LYS A 729 -3.22 0.53 21.75
CA LYS A 729 -1.78 0.20 21.65
C LYS A 729 -0.92 1.44 21.39
N LYS A 730 -1.38 2.41 20.60
CA LYS A 730 -0.60 3.62 20.29
C LYS A 730 -0.39 4.51 21.51
N LEU A 731 -1.42 4.70 22.34
CA LEU A 731 -1.44 5.70 23.42
C LEU A 731 -1.25 5.14 24.84
N GLU A 732 -1.62 3.88 25.06
CA GLU A 732 -1.62 3.22 26.36
C GLU A 732 -0.94 1.85 26.24
N ARG A 733 0.39 1.87 26.13
CA ARG A 733 1.19 0.70 25.79
C ARG A 733 1.31 -0.28 26.96
N GLY A 734 1.31 -1.57 26.64
CA GLY A 734 1.54 -2.66 27.58
C GLY A 734 0.36 -2.95 28.51
N PRO A 735 0.58 -3.74 29.56
CA PRO A 735 -0.45 -4.10 30.52
C PRO A 735 -0.97 -2.87 31.27
N TYR A 736 -2.20 -2.98 31.79
CA TYR A 736 -2.84 -1.95 32.58
C TYR A 736 -3.35 -2.52 33.91
N LEU A 737 -3.50 -1.64 34.89
CA LEU A 737 -3.94 -1.96 36.23
C LEU A 737 -5.34 -1.37 36.43
N ARG A 738 -6.28 -2.20 36.87
CA ARG A 738 -7.59 -1.79 37.34
C ARG A 738 -7.54 -1.71 38.87
N ILE A 739 -7.94 -0.57 39.43
CA ILE A 739 -8.00 -0.38 40.89
C ILE A 739 -9.41 -0.03 41.33
N THR A 740 -9.97 -0.83 42.24
CA THR A 740 -11.31 -0.66 42.78
C THR A 740 -11.23 0.03 44.14
N SER A 741 -11.94 1.15 44.30
CA SER A 741 -12.05 1.83 45.59
C SER A 741 -12.91 1.01 46.56
N PRO A 742 -12.38 0.58 47.73
CA PRO A 742 -13.17 -0.18 48.70
C PRO A 742 -14.30 0.65 49.31
N VAL A 743 -14.17 1.98 49.27
CA VAL A 743 -15.16 2.91 49.84
C VAL A 743 -16.32 3.17 48.88
N THR A 744 -16.03 3.30 47.58
CA THR A 744 -17.04 3.75 46.60
C THR A 744 -17.44 2.69 45.59
N GLY A 745 -16.72 1.56 45.52
CA GLY A 745 -16.86 0.54 44.48
C GLY A 745 -16.44 0.99 43.08
N LYS A 746 -16.03 2.26 42.91
CA LYS A 746 -15.62 2.81 41.61
C LYS A 746 -14.26 2.26 41.20
N GLN A 747 -14.11 2.01 39.91
CA GLN A 747 -12.89 1.47 39.32
C GLN A 747 -12.14 2.56 38.55
N LEU A 748 -10.81 2.55 38.63
CA LEU A 748 -9.94 3.36 37.79
C LEU A 748 -8.97 2.45 37.03
N GLU A 749 -8.72 2.79 35.78
CA GLU A 749 -7.70 2.13 34.95
C GLU A 749 -6.44 3.00 34.93
N ILE A 750 -5.30 2.39 35.26
CA ILE A 750 -3.96 2.96 35.22
C ILE A 750 -3.19 2.24 34.11
N THR A 751 -2.76 2.99 33.11
CA THR A 751 -2.17 2.50 31.86
C THR A 751 -0.72 2.97 31.72
N ASN A 752 -0.05 2.56 30.64
CA ASN A 752 1.36 2.88 30.36
C ASN A 752 2.32 2.42 31.49
N LEU A 753 1.98 1.33 32.20
CA LEU A 753 2.73 0.85 33.36
C LEU A 753 4.21 0.60 33.01
N ILE A 754 4.44 -0.02 31.84
CA ILE A 754 5.77 -0.39 31.33
C ILE A 754 6.69 0.81 31.03
N SER A 755 6.14 2.02 30.94
CA SER A 755 6.93 3.25 30.73
C SER A 755 7.63 3.73 32.01
N PHE A 756 7.36 3.10 33.15
CA PHE A 756 7.89 3.49 34.46
C PHE A 756 8.74 2.37 35.07
N GLY A 757 9.79 2.76 35.80
CA GLY A 757 10.76 1.81 36.36
C GLY A 757 10.17 0.77 37.31
N THR A 758 9.02 1.06 37.91
CA THR A 758 8.28 0.13 38.78
C THR A 758 7.90 -1.17 38.07
N ALA A 759 7.65 -1.13 36.75
CA ALA A 759 7.28 -2.32 35.97
C ALA A 759 8.38 -3.39 35.90
N LYS A 760 9.64 -3.04 36.22
CA LYS A 760 10.76 -3.99 36.33
C LYS A 760 10.82 -4.70 37.68
N ASN A 761 10.07 -4.24 38.69
CA ASN A 761 10.00 -4.89 39.98
C ASN A 761 8.95 -6.03 39.92
N PRO A 762 9.35 -7.31 40.11
CA PRO A 762 8.41 -8.43 40.14
C PRO A 762 7.29 -8.25 41.18
N ASP A 763 7.63 -7.72 42.35
CA ASP A 763 6.70 -7.57 43.47
C ASP A 763 5.52 -6.67 43.10
N PHE A 764 5.73 -5.68 42.22
CA PHE A 764 4.67 -4.78 41.77
C PHE A 764 3.50 -5.52 41.12
N TRP A 765 3.80 -6.55 40.32
CA TRP A 765 2.81 -7.35 39.59
C TRP A 765 2.07 -8.35 40.48
N GLN A 766 2.52 -8.56 41.72
CA GLN A 766 1.91 -9.45 42.71
C GLN A 766 1.05 -8.69 43.75
N ILE A 767 1.00 -7.35 43.68
CA ILE A 767 0.27 -6.55 44.65
C ILE A 767 -1.24 -6.71 44.47
N SER A 768 -1.94 -7.10 45.54
CA SER A 768 -3.41 -7.18 45.59
C SER A 768 -4.08 -5.90 46.08
N GLN A 769 -3.35 -5.01 46.77
CA GLN A 769 -3.87 -3.75 47.28
C GLN A 769 -2.87 -2.59 47.19
N LEU A 770 -3.34 -1.42 46.71
CA LEU A 770 -2.51 -0.22 46.58
C LEU A 770 -3.14 1.03 47.20
N ASN A 771 -2.26 1.89 47.71
CA ASN A 771 -2.58 3.28 48.01
C ASN A 771 -2.06 4.16 46.88
N ILE A 772 -2.96 4.73 46.09
CA ILE A 772 -2.58 5.62 44.98
C ILE A 772 -2.99 7.06 45.26
N ARG A 773 -2.23 7.99 44.67
CA ARG A 773 -2.57 9.40 44.56
C ARG A 773 -2.55 9.83 43.10
N ILE A 774 -3.55 10.60 42.69
CA ILE A 774 -3.64 11.18 41.35
C ILE A 774 -2.89 12.51 41.34
N GLU A 775 -1.96 12.68 40.40
CA GLU A 775 -1.15 13.88 40.23
C GLU A 775 -1.18 14.36 38.78
N LEU A 776 -0.90 15.65 38.56
CA LEU A 776 -0.71 16.20 37.22
C LEU A 776 0.61 15.74 36.61
N ARG A 777 0.61 15.54 35.30
CA ARG A 777 1.82 15.44 34.49
C ARG A 777 1.74 16.37 33.29
N LYS A 778 2.89 16.69 32.71
CA LYS A 778 2.95 17.34 31.40
C LYS A 778 2.71 16.27 30.32
N PRO A 779 1.64 16.38 29.50
CA PRO A 779 1.40 15.46 28.40
C PRO A 779 2.54 15.47 27.39
N SER A 780 2.70 14.37 26.68
CA SER A 780 3.58 14.25 25.50
C SER A 780 2.79 13.71 24.32
N LYS A 781 3.33 13.81 23.10
CA LYS A 781 2.68 13.32 21.87
C LYS A 781 2.28 11.83 21.98
N ASN A 782 3.17 11.00 22.53
CA ASN A 782 2.96 9.55 22.64
C ASN A 782 2.23 9.12 23.91
N MET A 783 1.93 10.05 24.81
CA MET A 783 1.25 9.79 26.08
C MET A 783 0.49 11.07 26.47
N PRO A 784 -0.70 11.31 25.90
CA PRO A 784 -1.43 12.57 26.03
C PRO A 784 -2.14 12.75 27.39
N HIS A 785 -2.10 11.74 28.26
CA HIS A 785 -2.83 11.71 29.53
C HIS A 785 -2.40 12.82 30.50
N ILE A 786 -3.33 13.65 30.97
CA ILE A 786 -3.00 14.77 31.89
C ILE A 786 -2.73 14.32 33.33
N PHE A 787 -3.19 13.13 33.71
CA PHE A 787 -3.03 12.59 35.06
C PHE A 787 -2.13 11.36 35.09
N LYS A 788 -1.37 11.25 36.18
CA LYS A 788 -0.58 10.08 36.56
C LYS A 788 -0.99 9.56 37.92
N ALA A 789 -0.77 8.28 38.15
CA ALA A 789 -0.91 7.65 39.46
C ALA A 789 0.47 7.52 40.13
N THR A 790 0.54 7.89 41.41
CA THR A 790 1.73 7.75 42.26
C THR A 790 1.43 6.88 43.48
N ILE A 791 2.42 6.09 43.88
CA ILE A 791 2.43 5.33 45.14
C ILE A 791 3.53 5.85 46.05
N LYS A 792 3.42 5.60 47.36
CA LYS A 792 4.53 5.82 48.28
C LYS A 792 5.46 4.60 48.29
N SER A 793 6.74 4.83 48.06
CA SER A 793 7.81 3.84 48.25
C SER A 793 8.88 4.41 49.16
N LYS A 794 9.64 3.57 49.85
CA LYS A 794 10.85 4.01 50.55
C LYS A 794 12.02 4.08 49.56
N ASN A 795 12.84 5.13 49.66
CA ASN A 795 14.13 5.19 48.97
C ASN A 795 15.20 4.39 49.73
N ILE A 796 16.43 4.36 49.21
CA ILE A 796 17.59 3.66 49.82
C ILE A 796 17.88 4.19 51.24
N ASP A 797 17.57 5.46 51.51
CA ASP A 797 17.74 6.10 52.83
C ASP A 797 16.53 5.91 53.77
N GLY A 798 15.55 5.08 53.39
CA GLY A 798 14.35 4.80 54.19
C GLY A 798 13.29 5.92 54.20
N LYS A 799 13.46 6.98 53.39
CA LYS A 799 12.51 8.10 53.26
C LYS A 799 11.40 7.78 52.25
N ASP A 800 10.17 8.15 52.61
CA ASP A 800 9.02 8.08 51.69
C ASP A 800 9.25 8.99 50.47
N ILE A 801 9.21 8.39 49.28
CA ILE A 801 9.19 9.06 47.98
C ILE A 801 7.94 8.65 47.20
N ASN A 802 7.39 9.58 46.42
CA ASN A 802 6.31 9.26 45.50
C ASN A 802 6.89 8.68 44.21
N VAL A 803 6.53 7.44 43.90
CA VAL A 803 6.94 6.74 42.67
C VAL A 803 5.77 6.74 41.70
N ASN A 804 6.02 7.14 40.46
CA ASN A 804 5.02 7.06 39.40
C ASN A 804 4.86 5.60 38.97
N ILE A 805 3.61 5.13 38.85
CA ILE A 805 3.32 3.76 38.43
C ILE A 805 2.63 3.68 37.07
N GLY A 806 2.04 4.77 36.58
CA GLY A 806 1.32 4.80 35.32
C GLY A 806 0.56 6.10 35.09
N THR A 807 -0.16 6.17 33.97
CA THR A 807 -1.10 7.25 33.63
C THR A 807 -2.53 6.83 33.88
N ILE A 808 -3.42 7.76 34.21
CA ILE A 808 -4.85 7.43 34.29
C ILE A 808 -5.42 7.32 32.88
N SER A 809 -6.16 6.25 32.58
CA SER A 809 -6.70 6.01 31.23
C SER A 809 -7.62 7.13 30.77
N MET A 810 -7.69 7.35 29.45
CA MET A 810 -8.59 8.36 28.88
C MET A 810 -10.06 8.07 29.24
N LYS A 811 -10.44 6.80 29.35
CA LYS A 811 -11.76 6.35 29.78
C LYS A 811 -12.07 6.77 31.22
N SER A 812 -11.22 6.39 32.18
CA SER A 812 -11.44 6.75 33.59
C SER A 812 -11.46 8.25 33.83
N MET A 813 -10.68 9.04 33.07
CA MET A 813 -10.73 10.50 33.15
C MET A 813 -12.09 11.07 32.74
N ARG A 814 -12.71 10.53 31.68
CA ARG A 814 -14.04 10.96 31.20
C ARG A 814 -15.15 10.56 32.18
N GLU A 815 -15.08 9.35 32.72
CA GLU A 815 -16.13 8.76 33.57
C GLU A 815 -16.19 9.39 34.97
N HIS A 816 -15.03 9.77 35.54
CA HIS A 816 -14.96 10.07 36.98
C HIS A 816 -14.64 11.52 37.34
N LYS A 817 -14.54 12.44 36.36
CA LYS A 817 -14.27 13.88 36.58
C LYS A 817 -13.13 14.12 37.60
N LEU A 818 -12.03 13.41 37.39
CA LEU A 818 -10.91 13.31 38.33
C LEU A 818 -10.22 14.67 38.54
N LYS A 819 -9.68 14.88 39.75
CA LYS A 819 -8.90 16.07 40.11
C LYS A 819 -7.56 15.68 40.72
N PRO A 820 -6.50 16.50 40.55
CA PRO A 820 -5.23 16.30 41.24
C PRO A 820 -5.43 16.24 42.76
N GLY A 821 -4.69 15.36 43.43
CA GLY A 821 -4.74 15.18 44.88
C GLY A 821 -5.77 14.14 45.35
N MET A 822 -6.67 13.66 44.50
CA MET A 822 -7.54 12.52 44.82
C MET A 822 -6.71 11.27 45.17
N THR A 823 -7.21 10.46 46.09
CA THR A 823 -6.53 9.24 46.56
C THR A 823 -7.49 8.06 46.60
N ILE A 824 -6.98 6.87 46.34
CA ILE A 824 -7.64 5.61 46.70
C ILE A 824 -6.74 4.95 47.74
N LYS A 825 -7.30 4.66 48.91
CA LYS A 825 -6.63 3.93 49.98
C LYS A 825 -7.08 2.47 49.95
N GLN A 826 -6.13 1.54 50.08
CA GLN A 826 -6.34 0.09 50.04
C GLN A 826 -7.22 -0.33 48.87
N GLY A 827 -6.98 0.27 47.70
CA GLY A 827 -7.69 -0.09 46.48
C GLY A 827 -7.34 -1.51 46.08
N GLU A 828 -8.35 -2.33 45.81
CA GLU A 828 -8.16 -3.68 45.28
C GLU A 828 -7.60 -3.60 43.86
N VAL A 829 -6.55 -4.37 43.58
CA VAL A 829 -5.78 -4.29 42.34
C VAL A 829 -5.97 -5.54 41.50
N GLU A 830 -6.23 -5.33 40.22
CA GLU A 830 -6.25 -6.37 39.19
C GLU A 830 -5.39 -5.91 38.01
N PHE A 831 -4.36 -6.69 37.67
CA PHE A 831 -3.60 -6.48 36.45
C PHE A 831 -4.31 -7.13 35.26
N ASN A 832 -4.24 -6.47 34.11
CA ASN A 832 -4.82 -6.92 32.86
C ASN A 832 -3.73 -6.87 31.79
N PHE A 833 -3.67 -7.89 30.93
CA PHE A 833 -2.69 -7.99 29.86
C PHE A 833 -2.67 -6.78 28.91
N GLY A 834 -1.52 -6.55 28.29
CA GLY A 834 -1.38 -5.55 27.24
C GLY A 834 -1.75 -6.09 25.86
N ILE A 835 -2.00 -5.18 24.93
CA ILE A 835 -2.32 -5.53 23.54
C ILE A 835 -1.03 -5.57 22.70
N SER A 836 -0.75 -6.72 22.10
CA SER A 836 0.42 -6.96 21.25
C SER A 836 0.10 -6.80 19.75
N GLU A 837 1.14 -6.74 18.90
CA GLU A 837 0.95 -6.69 17.45
C GLU A 837 0.42 -8.02 16.93
N GLY A 838 0.98 -9.15 17.40
CA GLY A 838 0.51 -10.47 17.01
C GLY A 838 -0.94 -10.75 17.41
N MET A 839 -1.43 -10.16 18.51
CA MET A 839 -2.85 -10.23 18.88
C MET A 839 -3.74 -9.47 17.89
N ILE A 840 -3.32 -8.29 17.45
CA ILE A 840 -4.05 -7.51 16.43
C ILE A 840 -4.03 -8.27 15.10
N ASP A 841 -2.89 -8.82 14.70
CA ASP A 841 -2.76 -9.62 13.47
C ASP A 841 -3.63 -10.88 13.52
N ALA A 842 -3.69 -11.55 14.66
CA ALA A 842 -4.57 -12.70 14.87
C ALA A 842 -6.06 -12.29 14.84
N LEU A 843 -6.45 -11.14 15.38
CA LEU A 843 -7.83 -10.64 15.26
C LEU A 843 -8.18 -10.24 13.83
N LYS A 844 -7.22 -9.67 13.08
CA LYS A 844 -7.34 -9.44 11.63
C LYS A 844 -7.57 -10.77 10.90
N GLN A 845 -6.80 -11.81 11.25
CA GLN A 845 -6.99 -13.17 10.71
C GLN A 845 -8.35 -13.77 11.07
N GLN A 846 -8.81 -13.63 12.31
CA GLN A 846 -10.15 -14.11 12.70
C GLN A 846 -11.26 -13.38 11.96
N THR A 847 -11.07 -12.09 11.66
CA THR A 847 -12.00 -11.31 10.82
C THR A 847 -12.04 -11.86 9.39
N LEU A 848 -10.88 -12.23 8.84
CA LEU A 848 -10.79 -12.90 7.53
C LEU A 848 -11.55 -14.23 7.55
N GLU A 849 -11.24 -15.09 8.50
CA GLU A 849 -11.88 -16.41 8.65
C GLU A 849 -13.40 -16.29 8.84
N TYR A 850 -13.85 -15.26 9.56
CA TYR A 850 -15.27 -14.98 9.69
C TYR A 850 -15.92 -14.67 8.33
N VAL A 851 -15.32 -13.77 7.54
CA VAL A 851 -15.81 -13.43 6.19
C VAL A 851 -15.83 -14.66 5.28
N GLU A 852 -14.76 -15.45 5.28
CA GLU A 852 -14.66 -16.71 4.52
C GLU A 852 -15.73 -17.71 4.94
N SER A 853 -15.92 -17.91 6.25
CA SER A 853 -16.93 -18.83 6.77
C SER A 853 -18.36 -18.46 6.35
N VAL A 854 -18.67 -17.15 6.29
CA VAL A 854 -19.99 -16.67 5.83
C VAL A 854 -20.18 -16.99 4.34
N ARG A 855 -19.14 -16.85 3.52
CA ARG A 855 -19.20 -17.16 2.08
C ARG A 855 -19.35 -18.64 1.83
N GLU A 856 -18.49 -19.46 2.44
CA GLU A 856 -18.47 -20.91 2.24
C GLU A 856 -19.75 -21.58 2.76
N SER A 857 -20.32 -21.07 3.85
CA SER A 857 -21.58 -21.58 4.41
C SER A 857 -22.84 -21.08 3.69
N THR A 858 -22.73 -20.10 2.78
CA THR A 858 -23.87 -19.57 2.03
C THR A 858 -23.98 -20.29 0.68
N PRO A 859 -25.11 -20.96 0.39
CA PRO A 859 -25.33 -21.60 -0.90
C PRO A 859 -25.22 -20.62 -2.07
N GLU A 860 -24.62 -21.05 -3.19
CA GLU A 860 -24.37 -20.20 -4.37
C GLU A 860 -25.61 -19.45 -4.86
N ASN A 861 -26.77 -20.11 -4.86
CA ASN A 861 -28.05 -19.54 -5.27
C ASN A 861 -28.66 -18.54 -4.26
N GLU A 862 -28.14 -18.47 -3.03
CA GLU A 862 -28.58 -17.52 -1.99
C GLU A 862 -27.66 -16.29 -1.86
N LYS A 863 -26.41 -16.36 -2.37
CA LYS A 863 -25.40 -15.32 -2.20
C LYS A 863 -25.87 -13.95 -2.69
N LEU A 864 -26.40 -13.88 -3.91
CA LEU A 864 -26.91 -12.62 -4.49
C LEU A 864 -28.02 -11.99 -3.63
N GLN A 865 -28.97 -12.81 -3.15
CA GLN A 865 -30.05 -12.31 -2.31
C GLN A 865 -29.52 -11.80 -0.97
N LEU A 866 -28.57 -12.51 -0.36
CA LEU A 866 -27.97 -12.11 0.91
C LEU A 866 -27.08 -10.85 0.75
N ALA A 867 -26.32 -10.75 -0.33
CA ALA A 867 -25.54 -9.56 -0.71
C ALA A 867 -26.44 -8.32 -0.81
N ALA A 868 -27.58 -8.46 -1.50
CA ALA A 868 -28.55 -7.39 -1.66
C ALA A 868 -29.16 -6.92 -0.32
N VAL A 869 -29.49 -7.84 0.58
CA VAL A 869 -30.02 -7.49 1.92
C VAL A 869 -28.94 -6.83 2.78
N ILE A 870 -27.71 -7.38 2.81
CA ILE A 870 -26.58 -6.80 3.55
C ILE A 870 -26.32 -5.38 3.07
N HIS A 871 -26.38 -5.15 1.75
CA HIS A 871 -26.26 -3.83 1.15
C HIS A 871 -27.37 -2.91 1.64
N ASP A 872 -28.64 -3.29 1.51
CA ASP A 872 -29.79 -2.46 1.92
C ASP A 872 -29.69 -1.99 3.39
N ILE A 873 -29.48 -2.93 4.31
CA ILE A 873 -29.41 -2.62 5.75
C ILE A 873 -28.14 -1.83 6.12
N SER A 874 -27.09 -1.93 5.31
CA SER A 874 -25.84 -1.20 5.53
C SER A 874 -25.91 0.23 5.01
N HIS A 875 -26.86 0.55 4.13
CA HIS A 875 -27.06 1.88 3.54
C HIS A 875 -28.34 2.58 4.05
N THR A 876 -28.72 2.37 5.31
CA THR A 876 -29.79 3.13 5.99
C THR A 876 -29.28 4.44 6.62
N GLU A 877 -30.16 5.46 6.74
CA GLU A 877 -29.92 6.79 7.33
C GLU A 877 -29.21 6.75 8.70
N GLU A 878 -28.52 7.85 9.03
CA GLU A 878 -27.80 8.05 10.29
C GLU A 878 -28.72 7.98 11.51
N ASN A 879 -28.29 7.22 12.52
CA ASN A 879 -28.79 7.41 13.87
C ASN A 879 -28.03 8.59 14.47
N LYS A 880 -28.71 9.59 15.04
CA LYS A 880 -28.14 10.87 15.57
C LYS A 880 -27.01 10.73 16.61
N ASN A 881 -26.72 9.50 17.04
CA ASN A 881 -25.73 9.16 18.07
C ASN A 881 -24.38 8.67 17.50
N TYR A 882 -24.19 8.61 16.18
CA TYR A 882 -22.93 8.19 15.55
C TYR A 882 -22.13 9.42 15.09
N SER A 883 -20.84 9.51 15.47
CA SER A 883 -20.03 10.73 15.31
C SER A 883 -19.11 10.72 14.07
N GLY A 884 -19.30 9.80 13.13
CA GLY A 884 -18.48 9.68 11.91
C GLY A 884 -19.29 9.31 10.68
N LEU A 885 -18.68 9.33 9.49
CA LEU A 885 -19.33 8.86 8.27
C LEU A 885 -19.38 7.33 8.26
N LYS A 886 -20.59 6.76 8.14
CA LYS A 886 -20.77 5.31 7.95
C LYS A 886 -20.12 4.91 6.62
N LYS A 887 -19.34 3.82 6.65
CA LYS A 887 -18.60 3.33 5.47
C LYS A 887 -19.16 2.05 4.84
N ALA A 888 -20.11 1.38 5.51
CA ALA A 888 -20.75 0.16 5.03
C ALA A 888 -19.79 -0.92 4.49
N GLY A 889 -18.57 -1.06 5.06
CA GLY A 889 -17.54 -1.93 4.50
C GLY A 889 -17.96 -3.39 4.36
N VAL A 890 -18.82 -3.88 5.25
CA VAL A 890 -19.41 -5.23 5.18
C VAL A 890 -20.15 -5.51 3.86
N ALA A 891 -20.77 -4.49 3.24
CA ALA A 891 -21.50 -4.67 1.98
C ALA A 891 -20.59 -5.06 0.82
N PHE A 892 -19.33 -4.62 0.86
CA PHE A 892 -18.32 -4.95 -0.15
C PHE A 892 -17.47 -6.16 0.26
N ALA A 893 -17.34 -6.40 1.57
CA ALA A 893 -16.45 -7.42 2.09
C ALA A 893 -17.06 -8.83 2.04
N ILE A 894 -18.37 -9.03 2.14
CA ILE A 894 -18.94 -10.40 2.25
C ILE A 894 -19.13 -11.07 0.89
N PHE A 895 -19.69 -10.38 -0.10
CA PHE A 895 -20.00 -10.94 -1.43
C PHE A 895 -19.51 -9.99 -2.53
N PRO A 896 -18.19 -9.88 -2.71
CA PRO A 896 -17.58 -8.88 -3.58
C PRO A 896 -17.89 -9.12 -5.06
N GLU A 897 -17.96 -10.38 -5.49
CA GLU A 897 -18.26 -10.76 -6.89
C GLU A 897 -19.68 -10.31 -7.27
N GLU A 898 -20.63 -10.47 -6.36
CA GLU A 898 -22.04 -10.11 -6.53
C GLU A 898 -22.22 -8.59 -6.60
N VAL A 899 -21.40 -7.83 -5.86
CA VAL A 899 -21.36 -6.37 -6.00
C VAL A 899 -20.77 -5.98 -7.34
N ILE A 900 -19.65 -6.60 -7.75
CA ILE A 900 -18.99 -6.32 -9.04
C ILE A 900 -19.95 -6.62 -10.22
N ASP A 901 -20.60 -7.78 -10.20
CA ASP A 901 -21.59 -8.17 -11.22
C ASP A 901 -22.76 -7.18 -11.27
N GLN A 902 -23.22 -6.71 -10.11
CA GLN A 902 -24.27 -5.71 -10.05
C GLN A 902 -23.82 -4.36 -10.64
N LEU A 903 -22.55 -3.96 -10.45
CA LEU A 903 -21.99 -2.73 -11.04
C LEU A 903 -21.86 -2.82 -12.55
N ASN A 904 -21.61 -4.02 -13.10
CA ASN A 904 -21.52 -4.25 -14.54
C ASN A 904 -22.88 -4.11 -15.25
N GLN A 905 -23.98 -4.32 -14.53
CA GLN A 905 -25.33 -4.39 -15.12
C GLN A 905 -26.23 -3.21 -14.77
N LEU A 906 -26.19 -2.75 -13.52
CA LEU A 906 -27.15 -1.78 -13.04
C LEU A 906 -26.76 -0.38 -13.49
N GLN A 907 -27.72 0.36 -14.03
CA GLN A 907 -27.64 1.81 -14.12
C GLN A 907 -28.79 2.42 -13.33
N PHE A 908 -28.51 3.40 -12.47
CA PHE A 908 -29.57 4.12 -11.77
C PHE A 908 -30.44 4.91 -12.75
N THR A 909 -31.69 4.47 -12.90
CA THR A 909 -32.66 5.11 -13.82
C THR A 909 -33.77 5.86 -13.12
N GLN A 910 -34.07 5.56 -11.85
CA GLN A 910 -35.20 6.14 -11.14
C GLN A 910 -34.75 7.06 -10.00
N MET A 911 -35.25 8.29 -10.01
CA MET A 911 -34.93 9.28 -8.98
C MET A 911 -36.05 10.29 -8.76
N ARG A 912 -36.05 10.94 -7.59
CA ARG A 912 -36.98 12.00 -7.24
C ARG A 912 -36.26 13.33 -7.15
N VAL A 913 -36.86 14.37 -7.73
CA VAL A 913 -36.37 15.75 -7.67
C VAL A 913 -37.32 16.60 -6.83
N LEU A 914 -36.76 17.32 -5.86
CA LEU A 914 -37.48 18.20 -4.95
C LEU A 914 -37.37 19.67 -5.38
N GLY A 915 -38.34 20.47 -4.96
CA GLY A 915 -38.28 21.92 -5.16
C GLY A 915 -38.83 22.37 -6.50
N THR A 916 -39.59 21.51 -7.18
CA THR A 916 -40.24 21.79 -8.46
C THR A 916 -41.22 22.98 -8.39
N GLN A 917 -41.64 23.39 -7.20
CA GLN A 917 -42.50 24.55 -6.99
C GLN A 917 -41.77 25.91 -6.93
N PHE A 918 -40.42 25.90 -6.88
CA PHE A 918 -39.58 27.09 -6.67
C PHE A 918 -38.55 27.29 -7.79
N ASN A 919 -38.87 26.84 -9.00
CA ASN A 919 -37.94 26.77 -10.12
C ASN A 919 -38.52 27.42 -11.40
N ASP A 920 -37.82 27.26 -12.52
CA ASP A 920 -38.23 27.80 -13.83
C ASP A 920 -39.44 27.07 -14.46
N TYR A 921 -39.81 25.92 -13.91
CA TYR A 921 -40.88 25.02 -14.35
C TYR A 921 -42.05 24.96 -13.35
N ALA A 922 -42.16 25.92 -12.44
CA ALA A 922 -43.08 25.86 -11.30
C ALA A 922 -44.56 25.84 -11.71
N ASP A 923 -44.87 26.28 -12.93
CA ASP A 923 -46.22 26.29 -13.51
C ASP A 923 -46.43 25.19 -14.57
N ASN A 924 -45.43 24.34 -14.81
CA ASN A 924 -45.52 23.21 -15.73
C ASN A 924 -46.02 21.95 -15.01
N HIS A 925 -46.79 21.13 -15.72
CA HIS A 925 -47.21 19.81 -15.24
C HIS A 925 -46.74 18.73 -16.21
N PHE A 926 -45.64 18.08 -15.87
CA PHE A 926 -45.09 16.99 -16.65
C PHE A 926 -45.95 15.73 -16.48
N SER A 927 -46.40 15.16 -17.60
CA SER A 927 -47.31 14.00 -17.65
C SER A 927 -46.62 12.72 -18.16
N GLY A 928 -45.29 12.68 -18.11
CA GLY A 928 -44.47 11.62 -18.70
C GLY A 928 -43.82 12.03 -20.03
N GLU A 929 -43.49 13.32 -20.18
CA GLU A 929 -42.79 13.82 -21.38
C GLU A 929 -41.32 13.37 -21.35
N GLU A 930 -40.79 12.94 -22.50
CA GLU A 930 -39.37 12.67 -22.69
C GLU A 930 -38.62 13.97 -22.97
N VAL A 931 -37.63 14.27 -22.11
CA VAL A 931 -36.85 15.50 -22.20
C VAL A 931 -35.37 15.22 -21.97
N ALA A 932 -34.52 16.02 -22.60
CA ALA A 932 -33.10 16.01 -22.33
C ALA A 932 -32.81 16.62 -20.95
N ILE A 933 -32.08 15.87 -20.13
CA ILE A 933 -31.66 16.26 -18.79
C ILE A 933 -30.14 16.28 -18.65
N LYS A 934 -29.66 17.12 -17.74
CA LYS A 934 -28.26 17.18 -17.33
C LYS A 934 -28.12 17.29 -15.82
N PHE A 935 -27.13 16.64 -15.26
CA PHE A 935 -26.82 16.70 -13.83
C PHE A 935 -25.74 17.73 -13.55
N GLU A 936 -25.97 18.67 -12.63
CA GLU A 936 -24.97 19.69 -12.27
C GLU A 936 -24.89 19.87 -10.76
N ASN A 937 -23.69 20.12 -10.23
CA ASN A 937 -23.52 20.51 -8.83
C ASN A 937 -23.69 22.03 -8.71
N ALA A 938 -24.61 22.49 -7.86
CA ALA A 938 -24.76 23.92 -7.53
C ALA A 938 -25.20 24.12 -6.07
N ILE A 939 -25.24 25.38 -5.60
CA ILE A 939 -25.62 25.72 -4.23
C ILE A 939 -27.00 25.13 -3.88
N ASN A 940 -27.11 24.53 -2.69
CA ASN A 940 -28.37 24.02 -2.16
C ASN A 940 -29.25 25.20 -1.71
N PRO A 941 -30.48 25.35 -2.25
CA PRO A 941 -31.33 26.50 -1.95
C PRO A 941 -31.88 26.46 -0.51
N ARG A 942 -31.89 25.29 0.14
CA ARG A 942 -32.31 25.11 1.53
C ARG A 942 -31.15 25.17 2.52
N ALA A 943 -29.92 25.01 2.04
CA ALA A 943 -28.69 25.07 2.81
C ALA A 943 -27.60 25.78 2.00
N PRO A 944 -27.58 27.12 1.92
CA PRO A 944 -26.72 27.88 1.01
C PRO A 944 -25.20 27.67 1.18
N THR A 945 -24.79 27.07 2.30
CA THR A 945 -23.39 26.70 2.58
C THR A 945 -23.00 25.32 2.04
N GLN A 946 -23.92 24.59 1.42
CA GLN A 946 -23.72 23.23 0.91
C GLN A 946 -24.01 23.19 -0.60
N MET A 947 -23.36 22.24 -1.29
CA MET A 947 -23.70 21.90 -2.67
C MET A 947 -24.78 20.83 -2.72
N ALA A 948 -25.59 20.85 -3.78
CA ALA A 948 -26.56 19.81 -4.11
C ALA A 948 -26.45 19.44 -5.59
N ARG A 949 -26.80 18.20 -5.91
CA ARG A 949 -26.98 17.73 -7.29
C ARG A 949 -28.32 18.26 -7.81
N TRP A 950 -28.25 19.08 -8.85
CA TRP A 950 -29.38 19.62 -9.57
C TRP A 950 -29.65 18.82 -10.84
N VAL A 951 -30.93 18.69 -11.17
CA VAL A 951 -31.37 18.25 -12.50
C VAL A 951 -31.72 19.48 -13.32
N MET A 952 -31.05 19.60 -14.45
CA MET A 952 -31.30 20.60 -15.48
C MET A 952 -32.17 19.95 -16.56
N VAL A 953 -33.19 20.66 -17.03
CA VAL A 953 -34.02 20.27 -18.16
C VAL A 953 -33.86 21.39 -19.18
N GLU A 954 -33.43 21.09 -20.41
CA GLU A 954 -33.25 22.09 -21.48
C GLU A 954 -32.49 23.37 -21.04
N GLY A 955 -31.45 23.22 -20.20
CA GLY A 955 -30.64 24.34 -19.69
C GLY A 955 -31.24 25.14 -18.53
N LYS A 956 -32.42 24.76 -18.01
CA LYS A 956 -33.09 25.40 -16.86
C LYS A 956 -33.16 24.47 -15.65
N LYS A 957 -33.23 25.04 -14.44
CA LYS A 957 -33.20 24.24 -13.20
C LYS A 957 -34.57 23.62 -12.92
N LEU A 958 -34.63 22.30 -12.80
CA LEU A 958 -35.83 21.58 -12.33
C LEU A 958 -35.84 21.42 -10.81
N GLY A 959 -34.69 21.19 -10.18
CA GLY A 959 -34.65 21.05 -8.72
C GLY A 959 -33.49 20.21 -8.24
N THR A 960 -33.42 20.02 -6.93
CA THR A 960 -32.38 19.22 -6.28
C THR A 960 -32.86 17.80 -6.05
N ILE A 961 -31.98 16.82 -6.21
CA ILE A 961 -32.31 15.40 -5.98
C ILE A 961 -32.67 15.17 -4.50
N ASP A 962 -33.69 14.34 -4.28
CA ASP A 962 -34.08 13.89 -2.94
C ASP A 962 -32.92 13.14 -2.27
N ALA A 963 -32.71 13.39 -0.98
CA ALA A 963 -31.57 12.86 -0.26
C ALA A 963 -31.50 11.33 -0.24
N SER A 964 -32.64 10.63 -0.42
CA SER A 964 -32.71 9.17 -0.47
C SER A 964 -32.69 8.58 -1.89
N SER A 965 -32.69 9.42 -2.92
CA SER A 965 -32.72 8.96 -4.30
C SER A 965 -31.31 8.67 -4.84
N PRO A 966 -31.08 7.50 -5.46
CA PRO A 966 -29.87 7.28 -6.22
C PRO A 966 -29.84 8.21 -7.44
N HIS A 967 -28.65 8.55 -7.90
CA HIS A 967 -28.50 9.43 -9.06
C HIS A 967 -27.17 9.25 -9.78
N LEU A 968 -27.10 9.77 -11.00
CA LEU A 968 -25.90 9.81 -11.84
C LEU A 968 -24.93 10.91 -11.39
N LEU A 969 -23.70 10.85 -11.92
CA LEU A 969 -22.64 11.83 -11.67
C LEU A 969 -22.99 13.23 -12.22
N ALA A 970 -22.36 14.26 -11.65
CA ALA A 970 -22.43 15.59 -12.24
C ALA A 970 -21.73 15.58 -13.61
N GLY A 971 -22.30 16.28 -14.58
CA GLY A 971 -21.86 16.26 -15.97
C GLY A 971 -22.53 15.19 -16.83
N CYS A 972 -23.26 14.22 -16.23
CA CYS A 972 -24.03 13.26 -17.01
C CYS A 972 -25.18 13.94 -17.74
N GLU A 973 -25.40 13.54 -18.99
CA GLU A 973 -26.53 13.94 -19.81
C GLU A 973 -27.35 12.69 -20.16
N ALA A 974 -28.67 12.83 -20.28
CA ALA A 974 -29.55 11.72 -20.59
C ALA A 974 -30.88 12.21 -21.17
N VAL A 975 -31.66 11.29 -21.72
CA VAL A 975 -33.10 11.47 -21.96
C VAL A 975 -33.85 10.85 -20.79
N ALA A 976 -34.83 11.59 -20.26
CA ALA A 976 -35.64 11.11 -19.16
C ALA A 976 -37.11 11.49 -19.30
N THR A 977 -37.97 10.59 -18.83
CA THR A 977 -39.39 10.81 -18.63
C THR A 977 -39.61 11.50 -17.29
N ILE A 978 -40.25 12.68 -17.28
CA ILE A 978 -40.57 13.40 -16.04
C ILE A 978 -42.07 13.30 -15.74
N THR A 979 -42.42 12.92 -14.51
CA THR A 979 -43.81 12.89 -14.03
C THR A 979 -43.95 13.76 -12.79
N SER A 980 -44.81 14.78 -12.88
CA SER A 980 -45.10 15.67 -11.75
C SER A 980 -46.03 15.00 -10.76
N SER A 981 -45.69 15.07 -9.47
CA SER A 981 -46.58 14.54 -8.44
C SER A 981 -47.86 15.34 -8.27
N HIS A 982 -48.87 14.70 -7.67
CA HIS A 982 -50.05 15.43 -7.22
C HIS A 982 -49.68 16.39 -6.08
N ALA A 983 -50.28 17.58 -6.12
CA ALA A 983 -50.14 18.58 -5.07
C ALA A 983 -50.47 18.00 -3.68
N THR A 984 -49.49 18.00 -2.78
CA THR A 984 -49.66 17.57 -1.38
C THR A 984 -50.31 18.63 -0.50
N SER A 985 -50.54 19.82 -1.06
CA SER A 985 -51.07 20.99 -0.36
C SER A 985 -52.08 21.73 -1.26
N VAL A 986 -52.97 22.50 -0.64
CA VAL A 986 -53.92 23.39 -1.32
C VAL A 986 -53.82 24.79 -0.75
N ILE A 987 -53.96 25.78 -1.63
CA ILE A 987 -54.04 27.20 -1.29
C ILE A 987 -55.51 27.59 -1.26
N ILE A 988 -55.94 28.18 -0.16
CA ILE A 988 -57.26 28.78 0.00
C ILE A 988 -57.12 30.29 -0.16
N SER A 989 -57.75 30.86 -1.18
CA SER A 989 -57.85 32.31 -1.37
C SER A 989 -59.20 32.82 -0.84
N SER A 990 -59.18 33.85 0.01
CA SER A 990 -60.41 34.45 0.54
C SER A 990 -61.26 35.07 -0.57
N LEU A 991 -62.59 34.86 -0.49
CA LEU A 991 -63.54 35.49 -1.43
C LEU A 991 -63.63 37.01 -1.29
N LYS A 992 -63.24 37.58 -0.13
CA LYS A 992 -63.31 39.03 0.13
C LYS A 992 -62.05 39.78 -0.31
N ASN A 993 -60.90 39.09 -0.28
CA ASN A 993 -59.62 39.64 -0.69
C ASN A 993 -58.74 38.49 -1.19
N PRO A 994 -58.54 38.35 -2.52
CA PRO A 994 -57.79 37.27 -3.13
C PRO A 994 -56.32 37.16 -2.67
N ASP A 995 -55.74 38.25 -2.15
CA ASP A 995 -54.37 38.30 -1.65
C ASP A 995 -54.24 37.62 -0.27
N ARG A 996 -55.35 37.41 0.43
CA ARG A 996 -55.36 36.67 1.71
C ARG A 996 -55.44 35.18 1.45
N LYS A 997 -54.28 34.52 1.53
CA LYS A 997 -54.08 33.10 1.23
C LYS A 997 -53.74 32.29 2.46
N LEU A 998 -54.28 31.07 2.53
CA LEU A 998 -53.95 30.09 3.56
C LEU A 998 -53.51 28.80 2.89
N GLN A 999 -52.44 28.18 3.38
CA GLN A 999 -51.95 26.92 2.88
C GLN A 999 -52.39 25.78 3.81
N ILE A 1000 -52.97 24.74 3.22
CA ILE A 1000 -53.30 23.49 3.89
C ILE A 1000 -52.36 22.42 3.34
N ASP A 1001 -51.58 21.80 4.22
CA ASP A 1001 -50.62 20.75 3.91
C ASP A 1001 -51.18 19.36 4.21
N ASN A 1002 -50.47 18.31 3.77
CA ASN A 1002 -50.80 16.90 3.98
C ASN A 1002 -52.17 16.48 3.42
N VAL A 1003 -52.67 17.14 2.36
CA VAL A 1003 -53.97 16.81 1.76
C VAL A 1003 -54.03 15.36 1.28
N ASN A 1004 -52.88 14.87 0.80
CA ASN A 1004 -52.62 13.51 0.37
C ASN A 1004 -52.69 12.43 1.49
N LYS A 1005 -52.96 12.79 2.74
CA LYS A 1005 -53.12 11.84 3.86
C LYS A 1005 -54.56 11.74 4.38
N TYR A 1006 -55.49 12.46 3.76
CA TYR A 1006 -56.87 12.57 4.23
C TYR A 1006 -57.88 12.35 3.09
N ALA A 1007 -59.14 12.69 3.33
CA ALA A 1007 -60.29 12.29 2.51
C ALA A 1007 -60.26 12.79 1.04
N PHE A 1008 -59.34 13.70 0.70
CA PHE A 1008 -59.24 14.32 -0.62
C PHE A 1008 -57.90 14.06 -1.30
N GLU A 1009 -57.24 12.95 -0.97
CA GLU A 1009 -55.85 12.67 -1.34
C GLU A 1009 -55.52 12.76 -2.84
N SER A 1010 -56.48 12.44 -3.71
CA SER A 1010 -56.30 12.40 -5.17
C SER A 1010 -57.01 13.54 -5.91
N ARG A 1011 -57.65 14.48 -5.20
CA ARG A 1011 -58.49 15.52 -5.82
C ARG A 1011 -57.65 16.75 -6.20
N GLN A 1012 -57.72 17.15 -7.46
CA GLN A 1012 -57.16 18.40 -7.96
C GLN A 1012 -58.20 19.52 -7.87
N TRP A 1013 -57.79 20.68 -7.36
CA TRP A 1013 -58.68 21.81 -7.12
C TRP A 1013 -58.33 22.97 -8.06
N GLN A 1014 -59.30 23.44 -8.85
CA GLN A 1014 -59.09 24.48 -9.88
C GLN A 1014 -59.72 25.84 -9.55
N GLY A 1015 -59.93 26.15 -8.27
CA GLY A 1015 -60.55 27.40 -7.82
C GLY A 1015 -61.98 27.24 -7.30
N GLU A 1016 -62.36 26.03 -6.93
CA GLU A 1016 -63.71 25.69 -6.44
C GLU A 1016 -64.03 26.47 -5.15
N LYS A 1017 -65.25 27.00 -5.06
CA LYS A 1017 -65.73 27.69 -3.85
C LYS A 1017 -66.14 26.66 -2.81
N VAL A 1018 -65.54 26.75 -1.63
CA VAL A 1018 -65.85 25.86 -0.51
C VAL A 1018 -66.00 26.62 0.80
N ASN A 1019 -66.72 26.03 1.74
CA ASN A 1019 -66.72 26.46 3.14
C ASN A 1019 -65.75 25.58 3.93
N ILE A 1020 -64.77 26.22 4.56
CA ILE A 1020 -63.71 25.53 5.30
C ILE A 1020 -63.90 25.84 6.79
N THR A 1021 -63.95 24.79 7.59
CA THR A 1021 -64.00 24.87 9.06
C THR A 1021 -62.67 24.43 9.64
N LEU A 1022 -62.08 25.26 10.51
CA LEU A 1022 -60.83 24.96 11.20
C LEU A 1022 -61.11 24.31 12.55
N VAL A 1023 -60.41 23.21 12.86
CA VAL A 1023 -60.55 22.47 14.10
C VAL A 1023 -59.17 22.17 14.68
N VAL A 1024 -58.95 22.55 15.93
CA VAL A 1024 -57.77 22.20 16.72
C VAL A 1024 -57.88 20.73 17.11
N GLY A 1025 -56.90 19.92 16.73
CA GLY A 1025 -56.76 18.54 17.20
C GLY A 1025 -55.59 18.39 18.17
N GLU A 1026 -55.81 17.59 19.22
CA GLU A 1026 -54.76 17.18 20.15
C GLU A 1026 -53.95 16.03 19.53
N ASN A 1027 -52.68 16.28 19.22
CA ASN A 1027 -51.75 15.20 18.92
C ASN A 1027 -50.59 15.27 19.91
N SER A 1028 -50.49 14.23 20.75
CA SER A 1028 -49.45 13.93 21.74
C SER A 1028 -49.29 14.95 22.91
N PRO A 1029 -49.11 14.50 24.17
CA PRO A 1029 -49.09 15.37 25.37
C PRO A 1029 -47.97 16.42 25.45
N ARG A 1030 -47.03 16.43 24.50
CA ARG A 1030 -45.85 17.30 24.49
C ARG A 1030 -45.69 18.12 23.19
N GLY A 1031 -46.63 18.02 22.25
CA GLY A 1031 -46.60 18.72 20.96
C GLY A 1031 -47.49 19.97 20.92
N ALA A 1032 -47.16 20.94 20.07
CA ALA A 1032 -48.06 22.06 19.79
C ALA A 1032 -49.35 21.56 19.09
N PRO A 1033 -50.53 22.14 19.40
CA PRO A 1033 -51.80 21.70 18.82
C PRO A 1033 -51.80 21.84 17.29
N THR A 1034 -52.27 20.80 16.59
CA THR A 1034 -52.34 20.79 15.12
C THR A 1034 -53.70 21.30 14.67
N ILE A 1035 -53.74 22.25 13.73
CA ILE A 1035 -54.99 22.80 13.21
C ILE A 1035 -55.35 22.05 11.92
N PHE A 1036 -56.54 21.46 11.87
CA PHE A 1036 -57.09 20.77 10.72
C PHE A 1036 -58.10 21.65 9.98
N ALA A 1037 -58.04 21.65 8.65
CA ALA A 1037 -59.08 22.22 7.81
C ALA A 1037 -60.07 21.12 7.40
N LYS A 1038 -61.37 21.40 7.47
CA LYS A 1038 -62.44 20.48 7.08
C LYS A 1038 -63.35 21.08 6.01
N ILE A 1039 -63.82 20.23 5.10
CA ILE A 1039 -64.90 20.50 4.15
C ILE A 1039 -65.96 19.44 4.40
N ASP A 1040 -67.23 19.83 4.56
CA ASP A 1040 -68.36 18.91 4.78
C ASP A 1040 -68.08 17.83 5.85
N ASN A 1041 -67.47 18.26 6.95
CA ASN A 1041 -67.06 17.44 8.10
C ASN A 1041 -65.90 16.44 7.87
N GLN A 1042 -65.39 16.33 6.65
CA GLN A 1042 -64.20 15.54 6.30
C GLN A 1042 -62.92 16.38 6.37
N VAL A 1043 -61.81 15.77 6.78
CA VAL A 1043 -60.52 16.46 6.89
C VAL A 1043 -59.93 16.67 5.50
N LEU A 1044 -59.68 17.94 5.16
CA LEU A 1044 -58.94 18.35 3.98
C LEU A 1044 -57.43 18.22 4.19
N GLY A 1045 -56.94 18.61 5.37
CA GLY A 1045 -55.51 18.57 5.70
C GLY A 1045 -55.16 19.40 6.93
N THR A 1046 -53.87 19.59 7.17
CA THR A 1046 -53.34 20.36 8.30
C THR A 1046 -52.99 21.78 7.86
N VAL A 1047 -53.45 22.81 8.55
CA VAL A 1047 -53.12 24.21 8.23
C VAL A 1047 -51.63 24.47 8.46
N ASN A 1048 -50.95 25.04 7.46
CA ASN A 1048 -49.53 25.37 7.53
C ASN A 1048 -49.22 26.30 8.70
N LYS A 1049 -48.07 26.12 9.37
CA LYS A 1049 -47.66 26.91 10.55
C LYS A 1049 -47.69 28.42 10.31
N LYS A 1050 -47.25 28.91 9.13
CA LYS A 1050 -47.30 30.35 8.80
C LYS A 1050 -48.74 30.83 8.64
N SER A 1051 -49.59 30.02 8.02
CA SER A 1051 -51.03 30.31 7.88
C SER A 1051 -51.76 30.29 9.22
N VAL A 1052 -51.39 29.39 10.14
CA VAL A 1052 -51.87 29.40 11.53
C VAL A 1052 -51.48 30.70 12.23
N SER A 1053 -50.20 31.10 12.20
CA SER A 1053 -49.75 32.36 12.83
C SER A 1053 -50.48 33.58 12.26
N PHE A 1054 -50.60 33.67 10.94
CA PHE A 1054 -51.34 34.74 10.25
C PHE A 1054 -52.82 34.79 10.67
N LEU A 1055 -53.50 33.64 10.67
CA LEU A 1055 -54.90 33.54 11.11
C LEU A 1055 -55.07 33.91 12.58
N GLN A 1056 -54.20 33.40 13.44
CA GLN A 1056 -54.25 33.62 14.89
C GLN A 1056 -54.14 35.11 15.20
N GLU A 1057 -53.20 35.83 14.58
CA GLU A 1057 -53.03 37.28 14.74
C GLU A 1057 -54.32 38.03 14.35
N LYS A 1058 -54.88 37.72 13.18
CA LYS A 1058 -56.08 38.43 12.67
C LYS A 1058 -57.35 38.09 13.43
N LEU A 1059 -57.53 36.84 13.86
CA LEU A 1059 -58.69 36.42 14.64
C LEU A 1059 -58.64 37.02 16.06
N THR A 1060 -57.45 37.07 16.67
CA THR A 1060 -57.27 37.70 17.99
C THR A 1060 -57.59 39.19 17.95
N ALA A 1061 -57.19 39.89 16.89
CA ALA A 1061 -57.50 41.32 16.69
C ALA A 1061 -59.01 41.64 16.60
N VAL A 1062 -59.86 40.65 16.35
CA VAL A 1062 -61.32 40.79 16.29
C VAL A 1062 -62.05 39.92 17.34
N GLY A 1063 -61.33 39.44 18.37
CA GLY A 1063 -61.90 38.68 19.49
C GLY A 1063 -62.45 37.29 19.14
N LYS A 1064 -61.95 36.65 18.08
CA LYS A 1064 -62.40 35.30 17.63
C LYS A 1064 -61.34 34.23 17.87
N SER A 1065 -61.77 32.99 18.11
CA SER A 1065 -60.91 31.81 18.21
C SER A 1065 -60.75 31.10 16.86
N ILE A 1066 -59.62 30.40 16.67
CA ILE A 1066 -59.39 29.56 15.49
C ILE A 1066 -60.21 28.25 15.55
N GLN A 1067 -60.58 27.80 16.75
CA GLN A 1067 -61.41 26.61 16.95
C GLN A 1067 -62.83 26.84 16.42
N GLY A 1068 -63.26 26.01 15.47
CA GLY A 1068 -64.59 26.10 14.85
C GLY A 1068 -64.73 27.27 13.87
N PHE A 1069 -63.65 28.01 13.60
CA PHE A 1069 -63.70 29.15 12.68
C PHE A 1069 -64.02 28.66 11.27
N THR A 1070 -65.09 29.18 10.68
CA THR A 1070 -65.56 28.80 9.34
C THR A 1070 -65.53 30.00 8.42
N PHE A 1071 -65.01 29.80 7.20
CA PHE A 1071 -64.94 30.84 6.18
C PHE A 1071 -65.04 30.25 4.78
N SER A 1072 -65.50 31.07 3.84
CA SER A 1072 -65.59 30.70 2.42
C SER A 1072 -64.35 31.16 1.67
N GLY A 1073 -63.81 30.28 0.84
CA GLY A 1073 -62.64 30.54 0.01
C GLY A 1073 -62.70 29.78 -1.31
N THR A 1074 -61.83 30.16 -2.25
CA THR A 1074 -61.55 29.33 -3.42
C THR A 1074 -60.37 28.42 -3.11
N LEU A 1075 -60.52 27.13 -3.37
CA LEU A 1075 -59.46 26.13 -3.25
C LEU A 1075 -58.75 25.96 -4.59
N LYS A 1076 -57.44 26.14 -4.58
CA LYS A 1076 -56.58 25.80 -5.70
C LYS A 1076 -55.49 24.86 -5.21
N SER A 1077 -55.21 23.78 -5.94
CA SER A 1077 -54.04 22.94 -5.69
C SER A 1077 -52.77 23.80 -5.62
N ALA A 1078 -51.94 23.57 -4.60
CA ALA A 1078 -50.61 24.14 -4.58
C ALA A 1078 -49.77 23.52 -5.70
N ARG A 1079 -48.65 24.16 -6.06
CA ARG A 1079 -47.72 23.59 -7.04
C ARG A 1079 -47.11 22.28 -6.52
N ALA A 1080 -46.86 21.34 -7.43
CA ALA A 1080 -46.24 20.06 -7.10
C ALA A 1080 -44.89 20.28 -6.43
N SER A 1081 -44.63 19.59 -5.33
CA SER A 1081 -43.44 19.79 -4.50
C SER A 1081 -42.23 18.95 -4.94
N TYR A 1082 -42.48 17.93 -5.76
CA TYR A 1082 -41.49 17.07 -6.37
C TYR A 1082 -41.98 16.52 -7.72
N ALA A 1083 -41.03 16.04 -8.52
CA ALA A 1083 -41.27 15.23 -9.71
C ALA A 1083 -40.45 13.94 -9.63
N ASP A 1084 -41.00 12.86 -10.18
CA ASP A 1084 -40.30 11.59 -10.38
C ASP A 1084 -39.72 11.55 -11.79
N ILE A 1085 -38.48 11.06 -11.90
CA ILE A 1085 -37.71 10.98 -13.14
C ILE A 1085 -37.36 9.53 -13.41
N VAL A 1086 -37.62 9.09 -14.65
CA VAL A 1086 -37.19 7.80 -15.18
C VAL A 1086 -36.29 8.04 -16.38
N ILE A 1087 -35.00 7.72 -16.25
CA ILE A 1087 -34.00 7.87 -17.29
C ILE A 1087 -34.07 6.70 -18.26
N ASP A 1088 -33.99 6.98 -19.56
CA ASP A 1088 -33.70 5.94 -20.56
C ASP A 1088 -32.25 5.50 -20.40
N PRO A 1089 -31.98 4.25 -19.98
CA PRO A 1089 -30.62 3.81 -19.69
C PRO A 1089 -29.68 3.93 -20.89
N ASN A 1090 -30.18 3.72 -22.11
CA ASN A 1090 -29.36 3.75 -23.34
C ASN A 1090 -29.00 5.16 -23.79
N SER A 1091 -29.63 6.19 -23.21
CA SER A 1091 -29.41 7.59 -23.54
C SER A 1091 -28.34 8.27 -22.68
N VAL A 1092 -27.85 7.59 -21.64
CA VAL A 1092 -26.91 8.19 -20.70
C VAL A 1092 -25.55 8.38 -21.33
N ASN A 1093 -25.15 9.65 -21.40
CA ASN A 1093 -23.82 10.07 -21.76
C ASN A 1093 -23.05 10.45 -20.49
N LEU A 1094 -22.00 9.69 -20.19
CA LEU A 1094 -21.12 9.97 -19.06
C LEU A 1094 -20.15 11.10 -19.42
N PRO A 1095 -19.83 12.00 -18.49
CA PRO A 1095 -18.80 13.01 -18.72
C PRO A 1095 -17.48 12.31 -19.05
N GLN A 1096 -16.93 12.62 -20.22
CA GLN A 1096 -15.68 12.05 -20.69
C GLN A 1096 -14.56 12.41 -19.72
N ILE A 1097 -13.71 11.44 -19.39
CA ILE A 1097 -12.43 11.74 -18.75
C ILE A 1097 -11.58 12.34 -19.87
N GLU A 1098 -11.31 13.64 -19.82
CA GLU A 1098 -10.18 14.20 -20.58
C GLU A 1098 -8.93 13.52 -20.04
N THR A 1099 -8.53 12.42 -20.67
CA THR A 1099 -7.24 11.79 -20.43
C THR A 1099 -6.20 12.77 -20.93
N THR A 1100 -5.22 13.10 -20.09
CA THR A 1100 -4.16 14.06 -20.44
C THR A 1100 -3.17 13.52 -21.48
N LEU A 1101 -3.59 12.56 -22.29
CA LEU A 1101 -2.95 12.12 -23.54
C LEU A 1101 -3.81 12.40 -24.78
N GLN A 1102 -5.01 12.95 -24.62
CA GLN A 1102 -5.90 13.37 -25.71
C GLN A 1102 -5.95 14.90 -25.83
N GLN A 1103 -4.82 15.50 -26.20
CA GLN A 1103 -4.84 16.76 -26.95
C GLN A 1103 -4.29 16.47 -28.35
N HIS A 1104 -5.08 15.73 -29.13
CA HIS A 1104 -5.20 15.81 -30.58
C HIS A 1104 -6.17 14.72 -31.01
N ASP A 1105 -7.46 15.06 -31.05
CA ASP A 1105 -8.43 14.64 -32.08
C ASP A 1105 -9.86 14.72 -31.51
N GLU A 1106 -10.45 15.91 -31.63
CA GLU A 1106 -11.91 16.01 -31.73
C GLU A 1106 -12.30 15.54 -33.12
N THR A 1107 -12.71 14.27 -33.26
CA THR A 1107 -13.80 13.84 -34.15
C THR A 1107 -14.07 12.35 -33.98
N SER A 1108 -15.35 12.00 -34.00
CA SER A 1108 -15.95 10.66 -34.06
C SER A 1108 -16.07 9.88 -32.74
N VAL A 1109 -17.26 10.02 -32.16
CA VAL A 1109 -17.97 8.96 -31.45
C VAL A 1109 -18.22 7.82 -32.45
N GLU A 1110 -17.50 6.72 -32.34
CA GLU A 1110 -17.93 5.38 -32.81
C GLU A 1110 -16.96 4.32 -32.24
N SER A 1111 -17.44 3.53 -31.27
CA SER A 1111 -16.83 2.30 -30.72
C SER A 1111 -15.30 2.29 -30.48
N ASN A 1112 -14.88 2.29 -29.20
CA ASN A 1112 -13.53 1.88 -28.81
C ASN A 1112 -13.26 0.43 -29.25
N LYS A 1113 -12.78 0.25 -30.48
CA LYS A 1113 -12.07 -0.95 -30.92
C LYS A 1113 -10.60 -0.59 -30.94
N ASN A 1114 -9.75 -1.40 -30.33
CA ASN A 1114 -8.30 -1.24 -30.46
C ASN A 1114 -7.92 -1.61 -31.91
N VAL A 1115 -7.51 -0.62 -32.71
CA VAL A 1115 -7.16 -0.80 -34.13
C VAL A 1115 -5.64 -0.73 -34.31
N CYS A 1116 -5.05 -1.76 -34.92
CA CYS A 1116 -3.65 -1.77 -35.37
C CYS A 1116 -3.60 -1.47 -36.88
N THR A 1117 -2.81 -0.50 -37.29
CA THR A 1117 -2.66 -0.08 -38.69
C THR A 1117 -1.38 -0.64 -39.31
N VAL A 1118 -1.55 -1.35 -40.43
CA VAL A 1118 -0.45 -1.91 -41.23
C VAL A 1118 -0.43 -1.25 -42.60
N LEU A 1119 0.56 -0.39 -42.82
CA LEU A 1119 0.82 0.16 -44.14
C LEU A 1119 1.60 -0.86 -44.97
N PHE A 1120 1.17 -1.14 -46.20
CA PHE A 1120 1.94 -1.97 -47.12
C PHE A 1120 2.23 -1.30 -48.45
N PHE A 1121 3.39 -1.62 -49.04
CA PHE A 1121 3.74 -1.17 -50.39
C PHE A 1121 4.40 -2.27 -51.23
N GLU A 1122 4.01 -2.34 -52.50
CA GLU A 1122 4.54 -3.26 -53.49
C GLU A 1122 5.58 -2.57 -54.40
N ALA A 1123 6.42 -3.36 -55.06
CA ALA A 1123 7.38 -2.90 -56.05
C ALA A 1123 7.33 -3.80 -57.30
N SER A 1124 7.66 -3.23 -58.46
CA SER A 1124 7.90 -4.04 -59.66
C SER A 1124 9.20 -4.84 -59.49
N ILE A 1125 9.11 -6.17 -59.68
CA ILE A 1125 10.22 -7.11 -59.46
C ILE A 1125 10.43 -7.91 -60.75
N ASP A 1126 11.68 -8.35 -60.98
CA ASP A 1126 12.01 -9.29 -62.05
C ASP A 1126 11.18 -10.59 -61.93
N GLY A 1127 10.64 -11.08 -63.03
CA GLY A 1127 9.77 -12.26 -63.08
C GLY A 1127 10.41 -13.52 -62.47
N ALA A 1128 11.75 -13.63 -62.44
CA ALA A 1128 12.44 -14.75 -61.79
C ALA A 1128 12.32 -14.73 -60.24
N LEU A 1129 12.09 -13.56 -59.62
CA LEU A 1129 11.99 -13.37 -58.17
C LEU A 1129 10.55 -13.12 -57.70
N GLU A 1130 9.62 -12.90 -58.64
CA GLU A 1130 8.24 -12.49 -58.36
C GLU A 1130 7.50 -13.48 -57.44
N GLN A 1131 7.56 -14.78 -57.72
CA GLN A 1131 6.85 -15.79 -56.92
C GLN A 1131 7.32 -15.81 -55.46
N LYS A 1132 8.64 -15.74 -55.24
CA LYS A 1132 9.22 -15.78 -53.89
C LYS A 1132 8.96 -14.48 -53.13
N THR A 1133 8.99 -13.34 -53.81
CA THR A 1133 8.64 -12.06 -53.19
C THR A 1133 7.16 -11.98 -52.83
N GLN A 1134 6.26 -12.47 -53.68
CA GLN A 1134 4.83 -12.57 -53.36
C GLN A 1134 4.58 -13.46 -52.14
N GLN A 1135 5.27 -14.60 -52.06
CA GLN A 1135 5.21 -15.47 -50.88
C GLN A 1135 5.71 -14.77 -49.61
N MET A 1136 6.81 -14.02 -49.70
CA MET A 1136 7.34 -13.29 -48.54
C MET A 1136 6.39 -12.17 -48.10
N MET A 1137 5.81 -11.42 -49.03
CA MET A 1137 4.81 -10.40 -48.73
C MET A 1137 3.59 -10.99 -48.03
N SER A 1138 3.09 -12.15 -48.49
CA SER A 1138 1.99 -12.86 -47.82
C SER A 1138 2.35 -13.27 -46.38
N ASN A 1139 3.57 -13.76 -46.15
CA ASN A 1139 4.04 -14.09 -44.79
C ASN A 1139 4.15 -12.87 -43.89
N MET A 1140 4.58 -11.71 -44.43
CA MET A 1140 4.67 -10.46 -43.67
C MET A 1140 3.29 -9.94 -43.27
N LEU A 1141 2.32 -9.98 -44.18
CA LEU A 1141 0.92 -9.63 -43.92
C LEU A 1141 0.33 -10.53 -42.82
N LYS A 1142 0.53 -11.85 -42.95
CA LYS A 1142 0.08 -12.82 -41.94
C LYS A 1142 0.69 -12.55 -40.56
N ARG A 1143 2.00 -12.31 -40.50
CA ARG A 1143 2.68 -12.03 -39.23
C ARG A 1143 2.20 -10.72 -38.58
N ALA A 1144 1.80 -9.74 -39.38
CA ALA A 1144 1.23 -8.51 -38.86
C ALA A 1144 -0.13 -8.75 -38.17
N VAL A 1145 -1.00 -9.60 -38.75
CA VAL A 1145 -2.25 -10.03 -38.11
C VAL A 1145 -1.97 -10.78 -36.82
N GLU A 1146 -1.11 -11.81 -36.85
CA GLU A 1146 -0.74 -12.58 -35.66
C GLU A 1146 -0.20 -11.70 -34.53
N ARG A 1147 0.64 -10.71 -34.86
CA ARG A 1147 1.20 -9.79 -33.88
C ARG A 1147 0.13 -8.88 -33.26
N ALA A 1148 -0.86 -8.46 -34.03
CA ALA A 1148 -1.96 -7.66 -33.52
C ALA A 1148 -2.85 -8.48 -32.56
N VAL A 1149 -3.08 -9.75 -32.87
CA VAL A 1149 -3.75 -10.70 -31.95
C VAL A 1149 -2.93 -10.86 -30.66
N GLU A 1150 -1.62 -11.12 -30.78
CA GLU A 1150 -0.70 -11.22 -29.64
C GLU A 1150 -0.70 -9.96 -28.76
N SER A 1151 -1.00 -8.80 -29.35
CA SER A 1151 -0.99 -7.49 -28.67
C SER A 1151 -2.38 -7.01 -28.22
N GLY A 1152 -3.42 -7.84 -28.36
CA GLY A 1152 -4.77 -7.56 -27.87
C GLY A 1152 -5.56 -6.52 -28.67
N TYR A 1153 -5.30 -6.39 -29.97
CA TYR A 1153 -6.10 -5.52 -30.86
C TYR A 1153 -7.37 -6.23 -31.35
N ASP A 1154 -8.47 -5.50 -31.43
CA ASP A 1154 -9.76 -5.99 -31.93
C ASP A 1154 -9.83 -5.95 -33.46
N THR A 1155 -9.02 -5.10 -34.10
CA THR A 1155 -9.02 -4.91 -35.54
C THR A 1155 -7.62 -4.64 -36.07
N VAL A 1156 -7.27 -5.25 -37.21
CA VAL A 1156 -6.12 -4.87 -38.04
C VAL A 1156 -6.62 -4.21 -39.31
N GLN A 1157 -6.12 -3.00 -39.59
CA GLN A 1157 -6.40 -2.25 -40.80
C GLN A 1157 -5.19 -2.25 -41.73
N PHE A 1158 -5.35 -2.81 -42.92
CA PHE A 1158 -4.35 -2.76 -43.98
C PHE A 1158 -4.61 -1.59 -44.92
N VAL A 1159 -3.54 -0.85 -45.23
CA VAL A 1159 -3.59 0.34 -46.10
C VAL A 1159 -2.49 0.27 -47.14
N ASP A 1160 -2.86 0.41 -48.42
CA ASP A 1160 -1.93 0.35 -49.55
C ASP A 1160 -1.32 1.75 -49.81
N VAL A 1161 0.00 1.86 -49.67
CA VAL A 1161 0.77 3.08 -49.98
C VAL A 1161 1.71 2.87 -51.18
N SER A 1162 1.44 1.87 -52.01
CA SER A 1162 2.20 1.59 -53.23
C SER A 1162 2.12 2.77 -54.21
N ALA A 1163 3.20 3.00 -54.96
CA ALA A 1163 3.23 4.05 -55.99
C ALA A 1163 2.18 3.85 -57.11
N ASN A 1164 1.79 2.60 -57.37
CA ASN A 1164 0.73 2.22 -58.32
C ASN A 1164 -0.17 1.15 -57.68
N PRO A 1165 -1.17 1.52 -56.85
CA PRO A 1165 -2.00 0.56 -56.13
C PRO A 1165 -2.89 -0.23 -57.09
N ASN A 1166 -2.95 -1.54 -56.91
CA ASN A 1166 -3.81 -2.44 -57.70
C ASN A 1166 -4.75 -3.20 -56.77
N LYS A 1167 -6.06 -2.93 -56.87
CA LYS A 1167 -7.10 -3.58 -56.05
C LYS A 1167 -7.19 -5.12 -56.26
N SER A 1168 -6.50 -5.66 -57.27
CA SER A 1168 -6.39 -7.10 -57.52
C SER A 1168 -4.98 -7.66 -57.29
N SER A 1169 -4.13 -6.96 -56.53
CA SER A 1169 -2.76 -7.42 -56.25
C SER A 1169 -2.74 -8.74 -55.46
N ALA A 1170 -1.59 -9.41 -55.46
CA ALA A 1170 -1.38 -10.59 -54.64
C ALA A 1170 -1.54 -10.29 -53.14
N SER A 1171 -1.10 -9.12 -52.67
CA SER A 1171 -1.23 -8.70 -51.27
C SER A 1171 -2.69 -8.46 -50.87
N VAL A 1172 -3.49 -7.80 -51.71
CA VAL A 1172 -4.92 -7.58 -51.43
C VAL A 1172 -5.68 -8.92 -51.39
N ARG A 1173 -5.34 -9.87 -52.28
CA ARG A 1173 -5.90 -11.23 -52.20
C ARG A 1173 -5.50 -11.95 -50.93
N ALA A 1174 -4.26 -11.81 -50.47
CA ALA A 1174 -3.79 -12.39 -49.22
C ALA A 1174 -4.49 -11.77 -47.99
N ILE A 1175 -4.71 -10.45 -47.98
CA ILE A 1175 -5.46 -9.78 -46.90
C ILE A 1175 -6.90 -10.28 -46.84
N ASN A 1176 -7.58 -10.38 -47.98
CA ASN A 1176 -8.95 -10.92 -48.03
C ASN A 1176 -9.03 -12.38 -47.57
N GLN A 1177 -7.99 -13.18 -47.85
CA GLN A 1177 -7.89 -14.55 -47.35
C GLN A 1177 -7.68 -14.57 -45.83
N LEU A 1178 -6.79 -13.71 -45.29
CA LEU A 1178 -6.56 -13.59 -43.84
C LEU A 1178 -7.83 -13.16 -43.09
N ALA A 1179 -8.63 -12.27 -43.67
CA ALA A 1179 -9.93 -11.88 -43.12
C ALA A 1179 -10.94 -13.03 -43.04
N ALA A 1180 -10.82 -14.05 -43.91
CA ALA A 1180 -11.63 -15.26 -43.84
C ALA A 1180 -11.05 -16.33 -42.90
N GLU A 1181 -9.73 -16.34 -42.67
CA GLU A 1181 -9.02 -17.32 -41.83
C GLU A 1181 -9.06 -16.98 -40.33
N HIS A 1182 -9.11 -15.69 -39.97
CA HIS A 1182 -9.11 -15.22 -38.58
C HIS A 1182 -10.51 -14.82 -38.10
N THR A 1183 -11.03 -15.53 -37.09
CA THR A 1183 -12.31 -15.19 -36.43
C THR A 1183 -12.12 -14.47 -35.09
N ASP A 1184 -10.88 -14.39 -34.63
CA ASP A 1184 -10.43 -13.84 -33.34
C ASP A 1184 -10.05 -12.35 -33.43
N ILE A 1185 -9.92 -11.80 -34.64
CA ILE A 1185 -9.65 -10.37 -34.90
C ILE A 1185 -10.35 -9.95 -36.19
N ASN A 1186 -10.84 -8.71 -36.26
CA ASN A 1186 -11.36 -8.17 -37.51
C ASN A 1186 -10.22 -7.73 -38.43
N VAL A 1187 -10.17 -8.20 -39.68
CA VAL A 1187 -9.12 -7.81 -40.65
C VAL A 1187 -9.74 -6.99 -41.78
N ASP A 1188 -9.45 -5.69 -41.79
CA ASP A 1188 -10.03 -4.74 -42.73
C ASP A 1188 -8.98 -4.27 -43.75
N PHE A 1189 -9.38 -4.14 -45.02
CA PHE A 1189 -8.59 -3.42 -46.03
C PHE A 1189 -9.27 -2.07 -46.34
N ILE A 1190 -8.61 -0.98 -45.95
CA ILE A 1190 -9.19 0.38 -46.01
C ILE A 1190 -9.01 1.03 -47.39
N GLY A 1191 -8.14 0.48 -48.24
CA GLY A 1191 -7.85 0.97 -49.59
C GLY A 1191 -6.47 1.61 -49.69
N SER A 1192 -6.28 2.44 -50.71
CA SER A 1192 -5.01 3.11 -51.00
C SER A 1192 -5.07 4.60 -50.65
N VAL A 1193 -4.06 5.10 -49.95
CA VAL A 1193 -3.93 6.53 -49.57
C VAL A 1193 -2.53 7.06 -49.89
N SER A 1194 -2.36 8.38 -49.89
CA SER A 1194 -1.02 8.99 -50.04
C SER A 1194 -0.14 8.65 -48.84
N ILE A 1195 1.18 8.67 -49.01
CA ILE A 1195 2.10 8.33 -47.91
C ILE A 1195 2.05 9.39 -46.79
N GLU A 1196 1.74 10.64 -47.13
CA GLU A 1196 1.54 11.72 -46.18
C GLU A 1196 0.29 11.51 -45.32
N ASP A 1197 -0.83 11.12 -45.94
CA ASP A 1197 -2.08 10.83 -45.21
C ASP A 1197 -1.97 9.55 -44.37
N ALA A 1198 -1.21 8.57 -44.86
CA ALA A 1198 -0.99 7.29 -44.18
C ALA A 1198 -0.27 7.43 -42.83
N ILE A 1199 0.52 8.48 -42.62
CA ILE A 1199 1.21 8.72 -41.34
C ILE A 1199 0.21 9.11 -40.25
N GLY A 1200 -0.83 9.88 -40.60
CA GLY A 1200 -1.82 10.38 -39.65
C GLY A 1200 -2.72 9.28 -39.06
N ILE A 1201 -2.84 8.15 -39.76
CA ILE A 1201 -3.58 6.97 -39.29
C ILE A 1201 -2.73 5.98 -38.50
N MET A 1202 -1.39 6.09 -38.55
CA MET A 1202 -0.49 5.29 -37.72
C MET A 1202 -0.32 5.93 -36.33
N LYS A 1203 -1.17 5.57 -35.37
CA LYS A 1203 -1.25 6.14 -34.01
C LYS A 1203 -0.73 5.21 -32.91
N GLU A 1204 -0.68 3.91 -33.16
CA GLU A 1204 -0.42 2.90 -32.15
C GLU A 1204 1.05 2.43 -32.14
N PRO A 1205 1.60 2.01 -30.97
CA PRO A 1205 2.96 1.50 -30.87
C PRO A 1205 3.22 0.24 -31.72
N SER A 1206 2.17 -0.50 -32.06
CA SER A 1206 2.24 -1.74 -32.86
C SER A 1206 2.06 -1.51 -34.37
N ASP A 1207 1.81 -0.27 -34.78
CA ASP A 1207 1.67 0.07 -36.20
C ASP A 1207 2.98 -0.14 -36.94
N ILE A 1208 2.89 -0.76 -38.12
CA ILE A 1208 4.08 -1.17 -38.89
C ILE A 1208 3.90 -0.92 -40.37
N VAL A 1209 5.00 -0.58 -41.02
CA VAL A 1209 5.11 -0.48 -42.47
C VAL A 1209 5.82 -1.73 -43.00
N ILE A 1210 5.18 -2.44 -43.91
CA ILE A 1210 5.74 -3.61 -44.59
C ILE A 1210 5.79 -3.41 -46.10
N GLY A 1211 6.75 -4.01 -46.79
CA GLY A 1211 6.79 -3.87 -48.24
C GLY A 1211 8.00 -4.48 -48.92
N VAL A 1212 8.11 -4.23 -50.22
CA VAL A 1212 9.25 -4.69 -51.03
C VAL A 1212 10.17 -3.52 -51.33
N LYS A 1213 11.44 -3.61 -50.92
CA LYS A 1213 12.47 -2.61 -51.22
C LYS A 1213 12.95 -2.76 -52.66
N SER A 1214 12.84 -1.67 -53.42
CA SER A 1214 13.33 -1.52 -54.79
C SER A 1214 13.81 -0.08 -54.99
N ALA A 1215 14.36 0.22 -56.19
CA ALA A 1215 14.68 1.60 -56.55
C ALA A 1215 13.45 2.53 -56.52
N GLN A 1216 12.24 2.00 -56.78
CA GLN A 1216 11.00 2.79 -56.79
C GLN A 1216 10.45 3.05 -55.38
N THR A 1217 10.74 2.17 -54.42
CA THR A 1217 10.15 2.21 -53.07
C THR A 1217 11.14 2.65 -51.99
N VAL A 1218 12.41 2.89 -52.33
CA VAL A 1218 13.40 3.40 -51.36
C VAL A 1218 13.04 4.79 -50.82
N GLY A 1219 12.36 5.62 -51.62
CA GLY A 1219 11.85 6.93 -51.20
C GLY A 1219 10.81 6.81 -50.08
N ILE A 1220 9.86 5.86 -50.23
CA ILE A 1220 8.84 5.51 -49.23
C ILE A 1220 9.49 5.08 -47.91
N ILE A 1221 10.46 4.17 -47.98
CA ILE A 1221 11.16 3.63 -46.80
C ILE A 1221 11.92 4.75 -46.06
N ASN A 1222 12.67 5.58 -46.79
CA ASN A 1222 13.46 6.65 -46.17
C ASN A 1222 12.56 7.72 -45.56
N PHE A 1223 11.46 8.08 -46.23
CA PHE A 1223 10.50 9.06 -45.72
C PHE A 1223 9.86 8.60 -44.41
N LEU A 1224 9.29 7.38 -44.39
CA LEU A 1224 8.62 6.83 -43.20
C LEU A 1224 9.62 6.59 -42.05
N ALA A 1225 10.85 6.19 -42.35
CA ALA A 1225 11.88 5.98 -41.33
C ALA A 1225 12.29 7.30 -40.65
N ASN A 1226 12.38 8.39 -41.41
CA ASN A 1226 12.68 9.72 -40.86
C ASN A 1226 11.55 10.25 -39.96
N GLN A 1227 10.33 9.76 -40.15
CA GLN A 1227 9.16 10.07 -39.30
C GLN A 1227 9.06 9.11 -38.09
N GLY A 1228 10.10 8.31 -37.82
CA GLY A 1228 10.17 7.42 -36.67
C GLY A 1228 9.27 6.17 -36.77
N LYS A 1229 8.66 5.88 -37.93
CA LYS A 1229 7.77 4.73 -38.09
C LYS A 1229 8.56 3.43 -38.20
N ALA A 1230 8.03 2.35 -37.62
CA ALA A 1230 8.59 1.01 -37.68
C ALA A 1230 8.42 0.40 -39.08
N ILE A 1231 9.51 -0.11 -39.67
CA ILE A 1231 9.53 -0.62 -41.05
C ILE A 1231 10.22 -1.98 -41.13
N ALA A 1232 9.61 -2.89 -41.87
CA ALA A 1232 10.24 -4.10 -42.36
C ALA A 1232 10.02 -4.21 -43.88
N ALA A 1233 11.07 -4.01 -44.68
CA ALA A 1233 10.98 -4.13 -46.14
C ALA A 1233 11.86 -5.27 -46.66
N TYR A 1234 11.27 -6.20 -47.41
CA TYR A 1234 11.99 -7.33 -48.01
C TYR A 1234 12.82 -6.88 -49.21
N ILE A 1235 14.06 -7.36 -49.32
CA ILE A 1235 14.98 -7.06 -50.43
C ILE A 1235 15.08 -8.31 -51.33
N PRO A 1236 14.41 -8.37 -52.48
CA PRO A 1236 14.36 -9.57 -53.31
C PRO A 1236 15.75 -10.08 -53.76
N GLN A 1237 16.69 -9.17 -54.03
CA GLN A 1237 18.00 -9.49 -54.56
C GLN A 1237 18.91 -10.19 -53.53
N THR A 1238 18.82 -9.81 -52.25
CA THR A 1238 19.65 -10.37 -51.18
C THR A 1238 18.90 -11.39 -50.31
N GLN A 1239 17.57 -11.41 -50.41
CA GLN A 1239 16.67 -12.19 -49.55
C GLN A 1239 16.74 -11.79 -48.06
N GLU A 1240 17.21 -10.59 -47.77
CA GLU A 1240 17.26 -10.00 -46.43
C GLU A 1240 16.13 -8.97 -46.22
N PHE A 1241 16.03 -8.44 -45.00
CA PHE A 1241 15.08 -7.37 -44.65
C PHE A 1241 15.82 -6.07 -44.30
N ASP A 1242 15.38 -4.96 -44.89
CA ASP A 1242 15.68 -3.62 -44.39
C ASP A 1242 14.74 -3.34 -43.21
N ARG A 1243 15.31 -3.27 -42.01
CA ARG A 1243 14.58 -3.10 -40.74
C ARG A 1243 14.95 -1.75 -40.13
N ARG A 1244 13.97 -0.88 -39.93
CA ARG A 1244 14.20 0.48 -39.38
C ARG A 1244 13.19 0.80 -38.30
N ASN A 1245 13.64 1.46 -37.24
CA ASN A 1245 12.82 1.86 -36.08
C ASN A 1245 11.96 0.74 -35.48
N LEU A 1246 12.30 -0.53 -35.73
CA LEU A 1246 11.69 -1.65 -35.03
C LEU A 1246 12.26 -1.64 -33.62
N LEU A 1247 11.37 -1.61 -32.63
CA LEU A 1247 11.75 -1.90 -31.25
C LEU A 1247 12.48 -3.25 -31.23
N SER A 1248 13.66 -3.28 -30.61
CA SER A 1248 14.38 -4.53 -30.38
C SER A 1248 13.40 -5.54 -29.79
N PRO A 1249 13.28 -6.75 -30.34
CA PRO A 1249 12.31 -7.71 -29.85
C PRO A 1249 12.61 -7.99 -28.37
N THR A 1250 11.76 -7.48 -27.49
CA THR A 1250 11.52 -8.10 -26.18
C THR A 1250 11.19 -9.54 -26.53
N ARG A 1251 12.15 -10.45 -26.34
CA ARG A 1251 11.93 -11.87 -26.59
C ARG A 1251 10.84 -12.32 -25.63
N LEU A 1252 9.60 -12.33 -26.11
CA LEU A 1252 8.59 -13.28 -25.69
C LEU A 1252 9.20 -14.65 -25.99
N LEU A 1253 9.73 -15.29 -24.95
CA LEU A 1253 10.32 -16.60 -24.99
C LEU A 1253 9.22 -17.59 -25.38
N LYS A 1254 9.36 -18.21 -26.55
CA LYS A 1254 8.74 -19.50 -26.86
C LYS A 1254 9.29 -20.59 -25.95
#